data_AF-A0A9E1K6B2-F1
#
_entry.id   AF-A0A9E1K6B2-F1
#
_cell.length_a   1.000
_cell.length_b   1.000
_cell.length_c   1.000
_cell.angle_alpha   90.00
_cell.angle_beta   90.00
_cell.angle_gamma   90.00
#
_symmetry.space_group_name_H-M   'P 1'
#
loop_
_entity.id
_entity.type
_entity.pdbx_description
1 polymer ?
#
loop_
_entity_poly.entity_id
_entity_poly.type
_entity_poly.pdbx_seq_one_letter_code
_entity_poly.pdbx_strand_id
1 'polypeptide(L)'
;MRKTKSAKKVMLINAQHSEECRAVVLDNNIIDNYIVEHSSREQIKGNIYLGVINRVEPSIEAAFVDFGGKKYGFLPFKDVLKESYVHTGEKKAKVRIQDVLIRGQRIVVQVAKESRDAKGPSLTNGISLAGRFLVLMQGQGSAVSRKIEDESERKKLRDIVADLDLPEHLGVIIRTAGVGQTKVELQKDLQMLLKIWEKVEGSQKNESVAAPYLIYQEPGLVVRTVRDHFSSDTSQIIVDNTEAYKSLKDFIKLVMPRNRNLVKLYKETKPLFSEYNVEEQIESIYQRTVQLPSGGSIVIDIGEAMASIDVNSGKTKGGLDLEETAVTTNLEAAKEVARQLRLRDLGGLIVVDFIDMFQKKNKSAVEKQMKQWCKTDKARINLARISKFGLLEMSRQRISPPVKEGVFEKCGLCEGSGLVRSVDSVILNVLRKIQEIIASEKVKVLTLEISPEISNYILNHKLAILAELKSKHMIDFQFQIKAGLAYENFKYTISEVWEPDIVQSPKPEDKTLESSESVEKSQSASRSRTTRSNSRSRTARPRGRSRTPKSVGEGDIIRSTSENESSRLAVKVEESSEGVESKKPETTTKRKYTRRPSRRGPQRGRRRNPGQSTKEVDGGSSNLESVGNSKPADSSRDDISGNIKSPMPPLPTPFFRENQDVEQPSAPKESTSPSTDGALD
;
A
#
# COMPACT_ATOMS: atom_id res chain seq x y z
N MET A 1 5.88 -32.59 -31.95
CA MET A 1 4.96 -31.87 -31.02
C MET A 1 4.60 -30.54 -31.65
N ARG A 2 3.32 -30.19 -31.84
CA ARG A 2 2.93 -28.85 -32.32
C ARG A 2 3.06 -27.86 -31.16
N LYS A 3 3.78 -26.74 -31.35
CA LYS A 3 3.71 -25.61 -30.40
C LYS A 3 2.26 -25.14 -30.33
N THR A 4 1.69 -25.06 -29.14
CA THR A 4 0.39 -24.42 -28.92
C THR A 4 0.46 -22.99 -29.44
N LYS A 5 -0.60 -22.51 -30.10
CA LYS A 5 -0.70 -21.09 -30.46
C LYS A 5 -0.62 -20.30 -29.14
N SER A 6 0.39 -19.43 -29.02
CA SER A 6 0.47 -18.51 -27.89
C SER A 6 -0.82 -17.70 -27.82
N ALA A 7 -1.40 -17.63 -26.62
CA ALA A 7 -2.54 -16.75 -26.36
C ALA A 7 -2.17 -15.32 -26.77
N LYS A 8 -3.10 -14.64 -27.44
CA LYS A 8 -2.88 -13.27 -27.89
C LYS A 8 -3.34 -12.31 -26.80
N LYS A 9 -2.40 -11.60 -26.20
CA LYS A 9 -2.76 -10.52 -25.26
C LYS A 9 -3.29 -9.31 -26.00
N VAL A 10 -4.16 -8.56 -25.33
CA VAL A 10 -4.70 -7.29 -25.82
C VAL A 10 -4.57 -6.27 -24.70
N MET A 11 -4.06 -5.09 -25.02
CA MET A 11 -3.99 -3.96 -24.09
C MET A 11 -5.08 -2.95 -24.44
N LEU A 12 -5.95 -2.64 -23.49
CA LEU A 12 -7.01 -1.63 -23.64
C LEU A 12 -6.71 -0.47 -22.71
N ILE A 13 -6.85 0.76 -23.20
CA ILE A 13 -6.57 1.98 -22.44
C ILE A 13 -7.73 2.94 -22.64
N ASN A 14 -8.40 3.24 -21.53
CA ASN A 14 -9.53 4.16 -21.43
C ASN A 14 -9.06 5.46 -20.76
N ALA A 15 -9.09 6.54 -21.51
CA ALA A 15 -8.63 7.87 -21.10
C ALA A 15 -9.51 8.99 -21.69
N GLN A 16 -10.79 8.69 -21.98
CA GLN A 16 -11.79 9.68 -22.40
C GLN A 16 -12.08 10.71 -21.31
N HIS A 17 -12.08 10.30 -20.04
CA HIS A 17 -12.25 11.18 -18.89
C HIS A 17 -10.90 11.71 -18.42
N SER A 18 -10.89 12.94 -17.91
CA SER A 18 -9.70 13.59 -17.33
C SER A 18 -9.48 13.17 -15.87
N GLU A 19 -10.57 12.76 -15.23
CA GLU A 19 -10.72 12.50 -13.82
C GLU A 19 -10.09 11.17 -13.41
N GLU A 20 -10.12 10.20 -14.32
CA GLU A 20 -9.63 8.83 -14.18
C GLU A 20 -9.07 8.32 -15.52
N CYS A 21 -7.86 7.79 -15.52
CA CYS A 21 -7.34 6.99 -16.63
C CYS A 21 -7.22 5.52 -16.20
N ARG A 22 -7.69 4.60 -17.05
CA ARG A 22 -7.77 3.16 -16.77
C ARG A 22 -7.05 2.36 -17.86
N ALA A 23 -6.26 1.36 -17.47
CA ALA A 23 -5.55 0.47 -18.38
C ALA A 23 -5.71 -1.00 -17.98
N VAL A 24 -6.02 -1.84 -18.97
CA VAL A 24 -6.28 -3.28 -18.80
C VAL A 24 -5.40 -4.08 -19.73
N VAL A 25 -4.85 -5.19 -19.22
CA VAL A 25 -4.17 -6.22 -20.00
C VAL A 25 -5.00 -7.49 -19.95
N LEU A 26 -5.58 -7.85 -21.10
CA LEU A 26 -6.37 -9.07 -21.29
C LEU A 26 -5.48 -10.21 -21.77
N ASP A 27 -5.73 -11.40 -21.22
CA ASP A 27 -5.24 -12.69 -21.73
C ASP A 27 -6.46 -13.59 -21.97
N ASN A 28 -6.76 -13.91 -23.23
CA ASN A 28 -7.99 -14.62 -23.66
C ASN A 28 -9.28 -14.01 -23.09
N ASN A 29 -9.40 -12.68 -23.20
CA ASN A 29 -10.50 -11.84 -22.68
C ASN A 29 -10.66 -11.79 -21.15
N ILE A 30 -9.77 -12.42 -20.38
CA ILE A 30 -9.73 -12.32 -18.91
C ILE A 30 -8.71 -11.26 -18.49
N ILE A 31 -9.05 -10.40 -17.52
CA ILE A 31 -8.10 -9.43 -16.94
C ILE A 31 -6.95 -10.15 -16.21
N ASP A 32 -5.71 -9.99 -16.70
CA ASP A 32 -4.46 -10.39 -16.00
C ASP A 32 -3.85 -9.23 -15.20
N ASN A 33 -4.00 -7.99 -15.71
CA ASN A 33 -3.61 -6.77 -15.00
C ASN A 33 -4.66 -5.68 -15.23
N TYR A 34 -5.02 -4.97 -14.16
CA TYR A 34 -5.78 -3.72 -14.17
C TYR A 34 -4.93 -2.66 -13.47
N ILE A 35 -4.96 -1.44 -13.98
CA ILE A 35 -4.22 -0.29 -13.44
C ILE A 35 -5.09 0.95 -13.62
N VAL A 36 -5.16 1.80 -12.60
CA VAL A 36 -5.92 3.06 -12.59
C VAL A 36 -5.04 4.19 -12.06
N GLU A 37 -5.20 5.39 -12.62
CA GLU A 37 -4.56 6.63 -12.16
C GLU A 37 -5.66 7.71 -12.07
N HIS A 38 -5.99 8.17 -10.86
CA HIS A 38 -7.00 9.19 -10.61
C HIS A 38 -6.37 10.59 -10.51
N SER A 39 -6.98 11.58 -11.17
CA SER A 39 -6.57 13.00 -11.19
C SER A 39 -6.41 13.64 -9.80
N SER A 40 -7.18 13.16 -8.81
CA SER A 40 -7.12 13.62 -7.41
C SER A 40 -5.78 13.33 -6.72
N ARG A 41 -4.93 12.49 -7.32
CA ARG A 41 -3.61 12.10 -6.80
C ARG A 41 -2.49 12.47 -7.76
N GLU A 42 -1.71 13.47 -7.38
CA GLU A 42 -0.52 13.90 -8.13
C GLU A 42 0.59 12.82 -8.10
N GLN A 43 0.73 12.03 -9.17
CA GLN A 43 1.70 10.94 -9.25
C GLN A 43 3.12 11.43 -9.56
N ILE A 44 3.78 11.99 -8.55
CA ILE A 44 5.17 12.46 -8.62
C ILE A 44 6.24 11.34 -8.56
N LYS A 45 5.85 10.07 -8.48
CA LYS A 45 6.75 8.92 -8.30
C LYS A 45 7.64 8.70 -9.53
N GLY A 46 8.95 8.63 -9.33
CA GLY A 46 9.93 8.47 -10.40
C GLY A 46 10.38 9.78 -11.06
N ASN A 47 9.65 10.90 -10.85
CA ASN A 47 10.09 12.23 -11.27
C ASN A 47 11.45 12.59 -10.64
N ILE A 48 12.26 13.32 -11.39
CA ILE A 48 13.56 13.83 -10.97
C ILE A 48 13.50 15.36 -10.93
N TYR A 49 13.95 15.94 -9.83
CA TYR A 49 13.99 17.39 -9.58
C TYR A 49 15.41 17.84 -9.28
N LEU A 50 15.74 19.09 -9.60
CA LEU A 50 16.81 19.79 -8.91
C LEU A 50 16.21 20.39 -7.64
N GLY A 51 16.63 19.90 -6.48
CA GLY A 51 16.18 20.38 -5.18
C GLY A 51 17.24 21.21 -4.45
N VAL A 52 16.82 21.81 -3.33
CA VAL A 52 17.68 22.57 -2.41
C VAL A 52 17.54 22.02 -1.00
N ILE A 53 18.65 21.77 -0.30
CA ILE A 53 18.60 21.27 1.08
C ILE A 53 18.11 22.38 2.03
N ASN A 54 16.87 22.26 2.53
CA ASN A 54 16.32 23.22 3.48
C ASN A 54 16.87 23.02 4.89
N ARG A 55 17.02 21.76 5.35
CA ARG A 55 17.71 21.45 6.62
C ARG A 55 18.24 20.02 6.66
N VAL A 56 19.20 19.78 7.56
CA VAL A 56 19.76 18.46 7.86
C VAL A 56 19.44 18.11 9.31
N GLU A 57 19.02 16.87 9.55
CA GLU A 57 18.51 16.37 10.84
C GLU A 57 19.37 15.17 11.30
N PRO A 58 20.40 15.39 12.15
CA PRO A 58 21.31 14.34 12.60
C PRO A 58 20.59 13.20 13.32
N SER A 59 19.58 13.52 14.13
CA SER A 59 18.84 12.56 14.99
C SER A 59 18.11 11.44 14.24
N ILE A 60 17.90 11.61 12.94
CA ILE A 60 17.24 10.63 12.05
C ILE A 60 18.10 10.30 10.81
N GLU A 61 19.37 10.73 10.81
CA GLU A 61 20.33 10.62 9.70
C GLU A 61 19.71 10.97 8.32
N ALA A 62 19.04 12.12 8.21
CA ALA A 62 18.35 12.54 6.98
C ALA A 62 18.35 14.06 6.74
N ALA A 63 18.14 14.46 5.48
CA ALA A 63 17.95 15.84 5.06
C ALA A 63 16.52 16.07 4.56
N PHE A 64 16.00 17.27 4.77
CA PHE A 64 14.75 17.75 4.17
C PHE A 64 15.09 18.65 2.98
N VAL A 65 14.65 18.23 1.79
CA VAL A 65 14.94 18.87 0.52
C VAL A 65 13.67 19.57 0.02
N ASP A 66 13.81 20.83 -0.38
CA ASP A 66 12.82 21.52 -1.18
C ASP A 66 12.99 21.11 -2.65
N PHE A 67 11.90 20.71 -3.29
CA PHE A 67 11.84 20.31 -4.69
C PHE A 67 10.64 20.96 -5.42
N GLY A 68 10.04 22.00 -4.83
CA GLY A 68 8.85 22.70 -5.35
C GLY A 68 7.51 22.05 -4.99
N GLY A 69 7.51 20.88 -4.35
CA GLY A 69 6.29 20.21 -3.89
C GLY A 69 5.72 20.76 -2.58
N LYS A 70 4.42 20.55 -2.35
CA LYS A 70 3.62 21.04 -1.19
C LYS A 70 4.17 20.68 0.21
N LYS A 71 5.14 19.76 0.31
CA LYS A 71 5.85 19.36 1.52
C LYS A 71 7.30 19.01 1.17
N TYR A 72 8.26 19.43 1.99
CA TYR A 72 9.67 19.03 1.84
C TYR A 72 9.82 17.51 1.76
N GLY A 73 10.64 17.05 0.81
CA GLY A 73 10.96 15.64 0.63
C GLY A 73 12.02 15.16 1.62
N PHE A 74 11.89 13.91 2.06
CA PHE A 74 12.77 13.25 3.02
C PHE A 74 13.85 12.46 2.30
N LEU A 75 15.11 12.90 2.40
CA LEU A 75 16.30 12.26 1.81
C LEU A 75 17.16 11.64 2.94
N PRO A 76 17.09 10.31 3.17
CA PRO A 76 17.90 9.65 4.20
C PRO A 76 19.35 9.48 3.74
N PHE A 77 20.31 9.58 4.68
CA PHE A 77 21.76 9.59 4.40
C PHE A 77 22.25 8.41 3.54
N LYS A 78 21.70 7.22 3.77
CA LYS A 78 21.98 5.99 3.00
C LYS A 78 21.66 6.08 1.49
N ASP A 79 20.78 7.00 1.08
CA ASP A 79 20.35 7.22 -0.31
C ASP A 79 21.01 8.49 -0.91
N VAL A 80 22.05 9.01 -0.24
CA VAL A 80 22.88 10.14 -0.69
C VAL A 80 24.19 9.61 -1.28
N LEU A 81 24.50 9.98 -2.51
CA LEU A 81 25.74 9.59 -3.18
C LEU A 81 26.96 10.39 -2.67
N LYS A 82 28.16 9.82 -2.79
CA LYS A 82 29.41 10.43 -2.27
C LYS A 82 29.83 11.64 -3.09
N GLU A 83 29.47 11.63 -4.35
CA GLU A 83 29.66 12.67 -5.35
C GLU A 83 28.87 13.95 -4.96
N SER A 84 27.83 13.81 -4.13
CA SER A 84 27.05 14.90 -3.55
C SER A 84 27.57 15.38 -2.19
N TYR A 85 28.69 14.85 -1.68
CA TYR A 85 29.27 15.27 -0.40
C TYR A 85 30.11 16.54 -0.58
N VAL A 86 29.88 17.54 0.27
CA VAL A 86 30.82 18.66 0.42
C VAL A 86 32.15 18.12 0.96
N HIS A 87 33.26 18.60 0.40
CA HIS A 87 34.61 18.06 0.66
C HIS A 87 35.07 18.33 2.10
N THR A 88 34.81 17.37 3.00
CA THR A 88 35.54 17.27 4.27
C THR A 88 36.92 16.69 4.01
N GLY A 89 37.97 17.49 4.23
CA GLY A 89 39.37 17.12 3.97
C GLY A 89 39.96 16.01 4.85
N GLU A 90 39.12 15.27 5.60
CA GLU A 90 39.53 14.25 6.56
C GLU A 90 38.85 12.91 6.25
N LYS A 91 39.64 11.84 6.09
CA LYS A 91 39.13 10.46 5.91
C LYS A 91 38.59 9.88 7.23
N LYS A 92 37.50 10.47 7.75
CA LYS A 92 36.81 10.01 8.96
C LYS A 92 36.23 8.61 8.75
N ALA A 93 36.59 7.66 9.63
CA ALA A 93 36.18 6.26 9.54
C ALA A 93 34.66 6.02 9.65
N LYS A 94 33.91 7.02 10.14
CA LYS A 94 32.45 7.06 10.07
C LYS A 94 32.00 8.48 9.70
N VAL A 95 31.53 8.65 8.47
CA VAL A 95 30.93 9.89 7.97
C VAL A 95 29.51 10.05 8.53
N ARG A 96 29.10 11.27 8.88
CA ARG A 96 27.72 11.60 9.30
C ARG A 96 27.13 12.62 8.33
N ILE A 97 25.80 12.61 8.16
CA ILE A 97 25.12 13.50 7.20
C ILE A 97 25.41 15.00 7.42
N GLN A 98 25.51 15.43 8.68
CA GLN A 98 25.84 16.79 9.09
C GLN A 98 27.24 17.27 8.68
N ASP A 99 28.15 16.34 8.39
CA ASP A 99 29.52 16.63 7.99
C ASP A 99 29.62 16.78 6.45
N VAL A 100 28.62 16.33 5.68
CA VAL A 100 28.70 16.24 4.20
C VAL A 100 27.60 16.96 3.43
N LEU A 101 26.46 17.28 4.05
CA LEU A 101 25.37 18.03 3.44
C LEU A 101 25.14 19.35 4.16
N ILE A 102 24.98 20.44 3.39
CA ILE A 102 24.87 21.80 3.92
C ILE A 102 23.53 22.42 3.49
N ARG A 103 22.95 23.26 4.37
CA ARG A 103 21.73 24.04 4.04
C ARG A 103 21.99 24.97 2.85
N GLY A 104 21.06 25.01 1.90
CA GLY A 104 21.18 25.77 0.65
C GLY A 104 21.89 25.03 -0.49
N GLN A 105 22.45 23.84 -0.25
CA GLN A 105 23.09 23.03 -1.29
C GLN A 105 22.06 22.57 -2.34
N ARG A 106 22.35 22.80 -3.63
CA ARG A 106 21.62 22.22 -4.77
C ARG A 106 21.91 20.71 -4.84
N ILE A 107 20.88 19.88 -5.02
CA ILE A 107 21.02 18.41 -5.09
C ILE A 107 19.97 17.82 -6.02
N VAL A 108 20.38 16.96 -6.96
CA VAL A 108 19.44 16.23 -7.82
C VAL A 108 18.79 15.10 -7.02
N VAL A 109 17.47 15.01 -7.06
CA VAL A 109 16.68 14.04 -6.29
C VAL A 109 15.58 13.40 -7.13
N GLN A 110 15.45 12.08 -7.03
CA GLN A 110 14.34 11.32 -7.57
C GLN A 110 13.34 10.95 -6.48
N VAL A 111 12.04 11.02 -6.78
CA VAL A 111 10.99 10.59 -5.84
C VAL A 111 10.88 9.07 -5.83
N ALA A 112 11.47 8.44 -4.79
CA ALA A 112 11.42 7.00 -4.58
C ALA A 112 10.06 6.52 -4.02
N LYS A 113 9.38 7.37 -3.23
CA LYS A 113 8.02 7.13 -2.72
C LYS A 113 7.25 8.45 -2.63
N GLU A 114 5.98 8.42 -3.01
CA GLU A 114 5.05 9.54 -2.84
C GLU A 114 4.89 9.95 -1.37
N SER A 115 4.41 11.17 -1.13
CA SER A 115 3.91 11.58 0.17
C SER A 115 2.76 10.69 0.61
N ARG A 116 2.75 10.29 1.88
CA ARG A 116 1.65 9.53 2.47
C ARG A 116 1.23 10.19 3.77
N ASP A 117 -0.08 10.36 3.93
CA ASP A 117 -0.70 10.92 5.13
C ASP A 117 -0.08 12.32 5.46
N ALA A 118 0.29 12.56 6.73
CA ALA A 118 0.98 13.78 7.14
C ALA A 118 2.39 13.96 6.50
N LYS A 119 3.05 12.90 6.02
CA LYS A 119 4.49 12.90 5.67
C LYS A 119 4.76 13.36 4.23
N GLY A 120 5.89 14.04 4.02
CA GLY A 120 6.42 14.35 2.69
C GLY A 120 6.91 13.09 1.94
N PRO A 121 7.21 13.20 0.64
CA PRO A 121 7.69 12.09 -0.16
C PRO A 121 9.09 11.62 0.28
N SER A 122 9.43 10.37 -0.01
CA SER A 122 10.77 9.83 0.18
C SER A 122 11.59 10.04 -1.08
N LEU A 123 12.74 10.67 -0.94
CA LEU A 123 13.68 10.99 -2.03
C LEU A 123 14.89 10.04 -2.02
N THR A 124 15.55 9.95 -3.17
CA THR A 124 16.89 9.36 -3.35
C THR A 124 17.72 10.30 -4.22
N ASN A 125 19.02 10.43 -3.93
CA ASN A 125 19.98 11.08 -4.82
C ASN A 125 20.68 10.04 -5.72
N GLY A 126 20.62 8.75 -5.40
CA GLY A 126 20.89 7.66 -6.34
C GLY A 126 19.74 7.52 -7.35
N ILE A 127 19.93 8.04 -8.55
CA ILE A 127 18.91 8.09 -9.62
C ILE A 127 18.77 6.74 -10.33
N SER A 128 17.54 6.41 -10.71
CA SER A 128 17.19 5.20 -11.48
C SER A 128 16.24 5.53 -12.64
N LEU A 129 16.66 5.26 -13.88
CA LEU A 129 15.87 5.51 -15.07
C LEU A 129 15.30 4.19 -15.62
N ALA A 130 13.97 4.13 -15.67
CA ALA A 130 13.21 2.94 -16.00
C ALA A 130 12.96 2.84 -17.52
N GLY A 131 13.77 2.02 -18.20
CA GLY A 131 13.55 1.62 -19.59
C GLY A 131 12.55 0.48 -19.72
N ARG A 132 12.40 -0.05 -20.93
CA ARG A 132 11.53 -1.20 -21.18
C ARG A 132 12.18 -2.50 -20.71
N PHE A 133 13.42 -2.74 -21.12
CA PHE A 133 14.20 -3.95 -20.88
C PHE A 133 15.27 -3.74 -19.82
N LEU A 134 15.73 -2.50 -19.65
CA LEU A 134 16.82 -2.11 -18.76
C LEU A 134 16.31 -1.17 -17.65
N VAL A 135 17.11 -1.06 -16.60
CA VAL A 135 17.10 0.10 -15.69
C VAL A 135 18.51 0.65 -15.68
N LEU A 136 18.68 1.90 -16.07
CA LEU A 136 19.95 2.62 -15.95
C LEU A 136 20.01 3.20 -14.53
N MET A 137 21.14 2.97 -13.86
CA MET A 137 21.40 3.36 -12.48
C MET A 137 22.61 4.29 -12.43
N GLN A 138 22.56 5.29 -11.58
CA GLN A 138 23.76 6.05 -11.22
C GLN A 138 24.63 5.21 -10.27
N GLY A 139 25.91 5.05 -10.61
CA GLY A 139 26.88 4.22 -9.87
C GLY A 139 27.22 2.89 -10.56
N GLN A 140 28.37 2.34 -10.15
CA GLN A 140 29.05 1.21 -10.79
C GLN A 140 28.25 -0.10 -10.84
N GLY A 141 28.18 -0.71 -12.03
CA GLY A 141 28.06 -2.17 -12.19
C GLY A 141 26.81 -2.70 -12.89
N SER A 142 26.97 -3.86 -13.53
CA SER A 142 25.94 -4.52 -14.36
C SER A 142 25.31 -5.73 -13.66
N ALA A 143 23.98 -5.83 -13.71
CA ALA A 143 23.19 -6.84 -13.00
C ALA A 143 22.04 -7.41 -13.84
N VAL A 144 21.59 -8.61 -13.47
CA VAL A 144 20.43 -9.29 -14.06
C VAL A 144 19.36 -9.50 -12.99
N SER A 145 18.08 -9.28 -13.33
CA SER A 145 16.95 -9.41 -12.42
C SER A 145 16.95 -10.73 -11.62
N ARG A 146 16.71 -10.62 -10.31
CA ARG A 146 16.66 -11.77 -9.37
C ARG A 146 15.53 -12.77 -9.64
N LYS A 147 14.62 -12.48 -10.58
CA LYS A 147 13.53 -13.39 -11.01
C LYS A 147 13.95 -14.32 -12.14
N ILE A 148 15.11 -14.09 -12.75
CA ILE A 148 15.70 -14.97 -13.77
C ILE A 148 16.49 -16.03 -13.01
N GLU A 149 15.84 -17.16 -12.75
CA GLU A 149 16.39 -18.29 -11.98
C GLU A 149 17.31 -19.19 -12.83
N ASP A 150 17.19 -19.16 -14.16
CA ASP A 150 18.05 -19.92 -15.08
C ASP A 150 19.42 -19.25 -15.21
N GLU A 151 20.45 -19.87 -14.61
CA GLU A 151 21.81 -19.33 -14.64
C GLU A 151 22.44 -19.37 -16.05
N SER A 152 21.93 -20.18 -16.98
CA SER A 152 22.39 -20.23 -18.38
C SER A 152 21.86 -19.06 -19.20
N GLU A 153 20.60 -18.66 -19.01
CA GLU A 153 20.07 -17.40 -19.55
C GLU A 153 20.76 -16.21 -18.89
N ARG A 154 20.89 -16.25 -17.56
CA ARG A 154 21.54 -15.20 -16.77
C ARG A 154 23.00 -15.00 -17.14
N LYS A 155 23.73 -16.04 -17.55
CA LYS A 155 25.09 -15.89 -18.10
C LYS A 155 25.06 -15.14 -19.43
N LYS A 156 24.32 -15.65 -20.43
CA LYS A 156 24.17 -14.98 -21.75
C LYS A 156 23.78 -13.51 -21.62
N LEU A 157 22.88 -13.19 -20.68
CA LEU A 157 22.43 -11.83 -20.39
C LEU A 157 23.50 -10.96 -19.72
N ARG A 158 24.39 -11.51 -18.87
CA ARG A 158 25.59 -10.77 -18.40
C ARG A 158 26.55 -10.52 -19.55
N ASP A 159 26.83 -11.55 -20.34
CA ASP A 159 27.78 -11.50 -21.45
C ASP A 159 27.36 -10.40 -22.45
N ILE A 160 26.08 -10.36 -22.85
CA ILE A 160 25.53 -9.30 -23.73
C ILE A 160 25.67 -7.89 -23.13
N VAL A 161 25.60 -7.73 -21.80
CA VAL A 161 25.76 -6.41 -21.13
C VAL A 161 27.22 -6.01 -20.97
N ALA A 162 28.16 -6.95 -20.88
CA ALA A 162 29.59 -6.64 -20.93
C ALA A 162 29.98 -6.01 -22.28
N ASP A 163 29.27 -6.37 -23.36
CA ASP A 163 29.47 -5.78 -24.68
C ASP A 163 28.62 -4.50 -24.96
N LEU A 164 27.93 -3.91 -23.98
CA LEU A 164 27.18 -2.65 -24.18
C LEU A 164 28.04 -1.44 -23.83
N ASP A 165 27.98 -0.41 -24.67
CA ASP A 165 28.74 0.84 -24.49
C ASP A 165 28.19 1.64 -23.30
N LEU A 166 28.82 1.51 -22.14
CA LEU A 166 28.39 2.11 -20.88
C LEU A 166 29.45 3.09 -20.34
N PRO A 167 29.09 4.36 -20.05
CA PRO A 167 29.96 5.29 -19.33
C PRO A 167 30.33 4.73 -17.96
N GLU A 168 31.59 4.91 -17.53
CA GLU A 168 32.14 4.25 -16.34
C GLU A 168 31.30 4.47 -15.08
N HIS A 169 30.74 5.66 -14.87
CA HIS A 169 29.99 6.01 -13.65
C HIS A 169 28.56 5.46 -13.60
N LEU A 170 28.14 4.67 -14.59
CA LEU A 170 26.78 4.15 -14.73
C LEU A 170 26.71 2.62 -14.66
N GLY A 171 25.54 2.12 -14.26
CA GLY A 171 25.27 0.70 -14.12
C GLY A 171 23.92 0.33 -14.72
N VAL A 172 23.75 -0.93 -15.15
CA VAL A 172 22.53 -1.39 -15.82
C VAL A 172 21.99 -2.66 -15.18
N ILE A 173 20.68 -2.68 -14.93
CA ILE A 173 19.94 -3.85 -14.46
C ILE A 173 19.00 -4.35 -15.56
N ILE A 174 19.22 -5.56 -16.08
CA ILE A 174 18.26 -6.20 -17.00
C ILE A 174 17.00 -6.61 -16.24
N ARG A 175 15.85 -6.15 -16.73
CA ARG A 175 14.49 -6.50 -16.29
C ARG A 175 14.09 -7.88 -16.81
N THR A 176 13.06 -8.50 -16.21
CA THR A 176 12.49 -9.76 -16.73
C THR A 176 11.99 -9.66 -18.17
N ALA A 177 11.54 -8.49 -18.61
CA ALA A 177 11.15 -8.24 -20.00
C ALA A 177 12.33 -8.30 -21.00
N GLY A 178 13.58 -8.19 -20.53
CA GLY A 178 14.78 -8.29 -21.35
C GLY A 178 15.20 -9.73 -21.71
N VAL A 179 14.56 -10.75 -21.13
CA VAL A 179 14.81 -12.15 -21.49
C VAL A 179 14.42 -12.39 -22.96
N GLY A 180 15.30 -13.07 -23.70
CA GLY A 180 15.11 -13.36 -25.12
C GLY A 180 15.19 -12.17 -26.09
N GLN A 181 15.53 -10.96 -25.62
CA GLN A 181 15.72 -9.80 -26.49
C GLN A 181 17.12 -9.80 -27.13
N THR A 182 17.27 -9.18 -28.30
CA THR A 182 18.57 -9.08 -28.97
C THR A 182 19.42 -7.94 -28.40
N LYS A 183 20.76 -8.02 -28.54
CA LYS A 183 21.68 -6.93 -28.18
C LYS A 183 21.27 -5.59 -28.80
N VAL A 184 20.76 -5.61 -30.05
CA VAL A 184 20.30 -4.41 -30.78
C VAL A 184 19.07 -3.77 -30.13
N GLU A 185 18.18 -4.56 -29.52
CA GLU A 185 17.00 -4.06 -28.81
C GLU A 185 17.36 -3.53 -27.42
N LEU A 186 18.31 -4.17 -26.71
CA LEU A 186 18.85 -3.67 -25.45
C LEU A 186 19.63 -2.37 -25.63
N GLN A 187 20.49 -2.27 -26.66
CA GLN A 187 21.27 -1.08 -26.98
C GLN A 187 20.37 0.13 -27.32
N LYS A 188 19.20 -0.09 -27.95
CA LYS A 188 18.23 0.99 -28.23
C LYS A 188 17.51 1.49 -26.98
N ASP A 189 17.14 0.58 -26.07
CA ASP A 189 16.60 0.95 -24.76
C ASP A 189 17.64 1.71 -23.93
N LEU A 190 18.92 1.27 -23.96
CA LEU A 190 20.04 1.97 -23.32
C LEU A 190 20.26 3.38 -23.89
N GLN A 191 20.33 3.53 -25.22
CA GLN A 191 20.51 4.84 -25.86
C GLN A 191 19.37 5.83 -25.56
N MET A 192 18.15 5.34 -25.36
CA MET A 192 17.02 6.16 -24.91
C MET A 192 17.21 6.62 -23.46
N LEU A 193 17.68 5.75 -22.57
CA LEU A 193 17.99 6.08 -21.17
C LEU A 193 19.19 7.03 -21.03
N LEU A 194 20.24 6.85 -21.83
CA LEU A 194 21.41 7.74 -21.86
C LEU A 194 21.03 9.16 -22.28
N LYS A 195 20.13 9.34 -23.26
CA LYS A 195 19.62 10.67 -23.65
C LYS A 195 18.77 11.36 -22.57
N ILE A 196 18.16 10.61 -21.67
CA ILE A 196 17.49 11.16 -20.48
C ILE A 196 18.57 11.51 -19.42
N TRP A 197 19.56 10.64 -19.24
CA TRP A 197 20.69 10.86 -18.32
C TRP A 197 21.51 12.12 -18.65
N GLU A 198 21.87 12.32 -19.92
CA GLU A 198 22.56 13.52 -20.42
C GLU A 198 21.85 14.82 -20.04
N LYS A 199 20.50 14.84 -20.11
CA LYS A 199 19.69 15.99 -19.71
C LYS A 199 19.66 16.20 -18.19
N VAL A 200 19.74 15.14 -17.40
CA VAL A 200 19.84 15.20 -15.94
C VAL A 200 21.20 15.77 -15.51
N GLU A 201 22.31 15.29 -16.10
CA GLU A 201 23.63 15.85 -15.86
C GLU A 201 23.75 17.31 -16.33
N GLY A 202 23.24 17.63 -17.53
CA GLY A 202 23.23 19.00 -18.05
C GLY A 202 22.45 19.97 -17.15
N SER A 203 21.33 19.51 -16.59
CA SER A 203 20.53 20.27 -15.61
C SER A 203 21.29 20.51 -14.30
N GLN A 204 22.03 19.51 -13.81
CA GLN A 204 22.85 19.66 -12.60
C GLN A 204 24.00 20.66 -12.80
N LYS A 205 24.63 20.64 -13.97
CA LYS A 205 25.77 21.50 -14.33
C LYS A 205 25.37 22.93 -14.69
N ASN A 206 24.10 23.18 -15.01
CA ASN A 206 23.65 24.52 -15.36
C ASN A 206 23.34 25.36 -14.11
N GLU A 207 24.18 26.36 -13.83
CA GLU A 207 23.99 27.28 -12.70
C GLU A 207 22.99 28.41 -13.00
N SER A 208 22.64 28.66 -14.27
CA SER A 208 21.69 29.73 -14.64
C SER A 208 20.24 29.45 -14.24
N VAL A 209 19.90 28.19 -13.92
CA VAL A 209 18.53 27.79 -13.58
C VAL A 209 18.36 27.74 -12.06
N ALA A 210 17.52 28.64 -11.55
CA ALA A 210 17.13 28.67 -10.14
C ALA A 210 16.46 27.35 -9.72
N ALA A 211 16.89 26.81 -8.58
CA ALA A 211 16.26 25.64 -7.96
C ALA A 211 15.27 26.10 -6.88
N PRO A 212 14.15 25.36 -6.65
CA PRO A 212 13.87 24.03 -7.18
C PRO A 212 13.10 23.99 -8.51
N TYR A 213 13.32 22.95 -9.32
CA TYR A 213 12.53 22.69 -10.54
C TYR A 213 12.51 21.21 -10.95
N LEU A 214 11.55 20.83 -11.82
CA LEU A 214 11.39 19.50 -12.39
C LEU A 214 12.33 19.28 -13.59
N ILE A 215 13.24 18.29 -13.49
CA ILE A 215 14.18 17.92 -14.58
C ILE A 215 13.54 16.89 -15.52
N TYR A 216 12.84 15.90 -14.97
CA TYR A 216 12.24 14.79 -15.73
C TYR A 216 10.95 14.35 -15.08
N GLN A 217 9.87 14.32 -15.86
CA GLN A 217 8.59 13.75 -15.48
C GLN A 217 8.54 12.27 -15.92
N GLU A 218 8.20 11.37 -15.00
CA GLU A 218 7.92 9.98 -15.33
C GLU A 218 6.63 9.91 -16.17
N PRO A 219 6.59 9.18 -17.30
CA PRO A 219 5.41 9.12 -18.16
C PRO A 219 4.16 8.65 -17.41
N GLY A 220 3.01 9.25 -17.74
CA GLY A 220 1.69 8.88 -17.21
C GLY A 220 1.22 7.48 -17.62
N LEU A 221 0.12 7.02 -17.03
CA LEU A 221 -0.39 5.64 -17.10
C LEU A 221 -0.25 4.96 -18.47
N VAL A 222 -0.65 5.64 -19.55
CA VAL A 222 -0.71 5.09 -20.91
C VAL A 222 0.64 4.54 -21.37
N VAL A 223 1.69 5.38 -21.30
CA VAL A 223 3.06 5.02 -21.71
C VAL A 223 3.68 4.07 -20.68
N ARG A 224 3.45 4.31 -19.39
CA ARG A 224 3.98 3.49 -18.29
C ARG A 224 3.49 2.04 -18.36
N THR A 225 2.19 1.85 -18.63
CA THR A 225 1.57 0.53 -18.80
C THR A 225 2.17 -0.23 -19.97
N VAL A 226 2.36 0.42 -21.12
CA VAL A 226 3.00 -0.24 -22.28
C VAL A 226 4.47 -0.52 -22.04
N ARG A 227 5.24 0.40 -21.43
CA ARG A 227 6.64 0.14 -21.05
C ARG A 227 6.75 -1.10 -20.16
N ASP A 228 5.92 -1.18 -19.12
CA ASP A 228 6.09 -2.16 -18.05
C ASP A 228 5.27 -3.45 -18.20
N HIS A 229 4.24 -3.51 -19.07
CA HIS A 229 3.41 -4.72 -19.30
C HIS A 229 3.40 -5.27 -20.73
N PHE A 230 3.79 -4.52 -21.77
CA PHE A 230 3.78 -5.07 -23.13
C PHE A 230 4.77 -6.24 -23.25
N SER A 231 4.32 -7.35 -23.82
CA SER A 231 5.12 -8.55 -24.09
C SER A 231 4.94 -9.02 -25.54
N SER A 232 5.82 -9.88 -26.06
CA SER A 232 5.85 -10.25 -27.48
C SER A 232 4.64 -11.04 -27.99
N ASP A 233 3.78 -11.50 -27.08
CA ASP A 233 2.46 -12.10 -27.28
C ASP A 233 1.33 -11.05 -27.39
N THR A 234 1.62 -9.77 -27.15
CA THR A 234 0.67 -8.67 -27.24
C THR A 234 0.34 -8.37 -28.70
N SER A 235 -0.91 -8.60 -29.06
CA SER A 235 -1.38 -8.58 -30.44
C SER A 235 -1.91 -7.22 -30.90
N GLN A 236 -2.48 -6.43 -30.00
CA GLN A 236 -3.04 -5.10 -30.25
C GLN A 236 -2.96 -4.25 -28.99
N ILE A 237 -2.77 -2.94 -29.15
CA ILE A 237 -2.93 -1.92 -28.11
C ILE A 237 -4.00 -0.95 -28.61
N ILE A 238 -5.08 -0.78 -27.86
CA ILE A 238 -6.25 0.00 -28.25
C ILE A 238 -6.43 1.13 -27.24
N VAL A 239 -6.51 2.36 -27.74
CA VAL A 239 -6.62 3.60 -26.95
C VAL A 239 -7.80 4.41 -27.50
N ASP A 240 -8.66 4.94 -26.64
CA ASP A 240 -9.83 5.76 -27.04
C ASP A 240 -9.53 7.25 -27.20
N ASN A 241 -8.61 7.80 -26.39
CA ASN A 241 -8.24 9.21 -26.42
C ASN A 241 -7.15 9.52 -27.47
N THR A 242 -7.31 10.62 -28.20
CA THR A 242 -6.40 11.00 -29.30
C THR A 242 -5.03 11.51 -28.85
N GLU A 243 -4.91 12.11 -27.67
CA GLU A 243 -3.66 12.60 -27.08
C GLU A 243 -2.85 11.44 -26.49
N ALA A 244 -3.52 10.58 -25.74
CA ALA A 244 -2.98 9.30 -25.27
C ALA A 244 -2.44 8.48 -26.45
N TYR A 245 -3.21 8.40 -27.55
CA TYR A 245 -2.78 7.74 -28.79
C TYR A 245 -1.54 8.38 -29.43
N LYS A 246 -1.47 9.72 -29.54
CA LYS A 246 -0.28 10.44 -30.04
C LYS A 246 0.95 10.10 -29.17
N SER A 247 0.86 10.37 -27.87
CA SER A 247 1.94 10.17 -26.89
C SER A 247 2.49 8.73 -26.92
N LEU A 248 1.59 7.74 -26.92
CA LEU A 248 1.97 6.33 -27.00
C LEU A 248 2.61 5.97 -28.36
N LYS A 249 2.08 6.50 -29.46
CA LYS A 249 2.62 6.25 -30.81
C LYS A 249 4.02 6.85 -30.95
N ASP A 250 4.31 7.96 -30.29
CA ASP A 250 5.63 8.59 -30.27
C ASP A 250 6.63 7.82 -29.39
N PHE A 251 6.21 7.34 -28.22
CA PHE A 251 7.01 6.40 -27.41
C PHE A 251 7.34 5.12 -28.20
N ILE A 252 6.36 4.54 -28.91
CA ILE A 252 6.57 3.32 -29.71
C ILE A 252 7.42 3.58 -30.96
N LYS A 253 7.34 4.76 -31.62
CA LYS A 253 8.31 5.14 -32.67
C LYS A 253 9.76 5.09 -32.14
N LEU A 254 9.99 5.61 -30.94
CA LEU A 254 11.30 5.75 -30.33
C LEU A 254 11.88 4.40 -29.86
N VAL A 255 11.09 3.60 -29.14
CA VAL A 255 11.58 2.38 -28.45
C VAL A 255 11.31 1.11 -29.25
N MET A 256 10.19 1.03 -29.98
CA MET A 256 9.69 -0.21 -30.60
C MET A 256 9.14 0.01 -32.03
N PRO A 257 9.92 0.57 -32.98
CA PRO A 257 9.40 1.00 -34.29
C PRO A 257 8.74 -0.12 -35.11
N ARG A 258 9.17 -1.38 -34.94
CA ARG A 258 8.54 -2.58 -35.55
C ARG A 258 7.07 -2.76 -35.13
N ASN A 259 6.71 -2.32 -33.93
CA ASN A 259 5.40 -2.55 -33.30
C ASN A 259 4.44 -1.36 -33.47
N ARG A 260 4.81 -0.33 -34.23
CA ARG A 260 4.01 0.89 -34.48
C ARG A 260 2.58 0.60 -34.97
N ASN A 261 2.39 -0.48 -35.73
CA ASN A 261 1.11 -0.86 -36.32
C ASN A 261 0.18 -1.64 -35.34
N LEU A 262 0.67 -1.98 -34.14
CA LEU A 262 -0.16 -2.61 -33.10
C LEU A 262 -1.03 -1.58 -32.37
N VAL A 263 -0.70 -0.28 -32.45
CA VAL A 263 -1.40 0.82 -31.77
C VAL A 263 -2.58 1.31 -32.61
N LYS A 264 -3.80 1.12 -32.10
CA LYS A 264 -5.04 1.57 -32.72
C LYS A 264 -5.71 2.66 -31.87
N LEU A 265 -6.26 3.66 -32.56
CA LEU A 265 -7.19 4.62 -31.98
C LEU A 265 -8.60 4.05 -32.14
N TYR A 266 -9.30 3.88 -31.02
CA TYR A 266 -10.70 3.49 -30.99
C TYR A 266 -11.59 4.72 -31.21
N LYS A 267 -12.68 4.56 -31.95
CA LYS A 267 -13.59 5.66 -32.36
C LYS A 267 -15.07 5.27 -32.36
N GLU A 268 -15.40 4.06 -31.92
CA GLU A 268 -16.80 3.59 -31.91
C GLU A 268 -17.60 4.32 -30.83
N THR A 269 -18.92 4.33 -30.98
CA THR A 269 -19.85 5.02 -30.06
C THR A 269 -20.05 4.27 -28.74
N LYS A 270 -19.90 2.94 -28.74
CA LYS A 270 -19.95 2.10 -27.53
C LYS A 270 -18.63 2.23 -26.75
N PRO A 271 -18.64 2.34 -25.41
CA PRO A 271 -17.39 2.49 -24.64
C PRO A 271 -16.43 1.30 -24.79
N LEU A 272 -15.12 1.58 -24.83
CA LEU A 272 -14.08 0.60 -25.14
C LEU A 272 -14.13 -0.65 -24.24
N PHE A 273 -14.28 -0.49 -22.93
CA PHE A 273 -14.32 -1.62 -22.00
C PHE A 273 -15.66 -2.38 -22.05
N SER A 274 -16.77 -1.71 -22.40
CA SER A 274 -18.07 -2.35 -22.66
C SER A 274 -18.08 -3.14 -23.96
N GLU A 275 -17.23 -2.81 -24.94
CA GLU A 275 -17.10 -3.59 -26.19
C GLU A 275 -16.31 -4.88 -26.00
N TYR A 276 -15.32 -4.89 -25.11
CA TYR A 276 -14.51 -6.08 -24.80
C TYR A 276 -15.03 -6.89 -23.60
N ASN A 277 -16.21 -6.58 -23.06
CA ASN A 277 -16.81 -7.21 -21.87
C ASN A 277 -15.87 -7.20 -20.65
N VAL A 278 -15.26 -6.04 -20.39
CA VAL A 278 -14.25 -5.82 -19.35
C VAL A 278 -14.83 -5.11 -18.12
N GLU A 279 -15.85 -4.27 -18.28
CA GLU A 279 -16.41 -3.47 -17.18
C GLU A 279 -16.92 -4.35 -16.02
N GLU A 280 -17.68 -5.41 -16.32
CA GLU A 280 -18.15 -6.40 -15.33
C GLU A 280 -16.99 -7.10 -14.59
N GLN A 281 -15.88 -7.34 -15.29
CA GLN A 281 -14.68 -7.91 -14.69
C GLN A 281 -13.96 -6.89 -13.80
N ILE A 282 -13.99 -5.59 -14.12
CA ILE A 282 -13.47 -4.52 -13.25
C ILE A 282 -14.31 -4.42 -11.97
N GLU A 283 -15.64 -4.46 -12.06
CA GLU A 283 -16.51 -4.47 -10.88
C GLU A 283 -16.25 -5.67 -9.95
N SER A 284 -15.91 -6.84 -10.50
CA SER A 284 -15.48 -8.00 -9.70
C SER A 284 -14.17 -7.78 -8.89
N ILE A 285 -13.35 -6.78 -9.25
CA ILE A 285 -12.15 -6.38 -8.51
C ILE A 285 -12.54 -5.61 -7.23
N TYR A 286 -13.69 -4.93 -7.21
CA TYR A 286 -14.17 -4.20 -6.04
C TYR A 286 -14.98 -5.07 -5.07
N GLN A 287 -15.69 -6.08 -5.56
CA GLN A 287 -16.55 -6.98 -4.75
C GLN A 287 -15.79 -7.67 -3.60
N ARG A 288 -16.46 -7.92 -2.47
CA ARG A 288 -15.87 -8.64 -1.30
C ARG A 288 -15.60 -10.11 -1.62
N THR A 289 -16.53 -10.75 -2.33
CA THR A 289 -16.48 -12.17 -2.70
C THR A 289 -16.19 -12.31 -4.20
N VAL A 290 -15.36 -13.28 -4.56
CA VAL A 290 -15.04 -13.62 -5.96
C VAL A 290 -15.34 -15.10 -6.19
N GLN A 291 -16.12 -15.42 -7.22
CA GLN A 291 -16.50 -16.80 -7.55
C GLN A 291 -15.34 -17.56 -8.21
N LEU A 292 -15.25 -18.86 -7.92
CA LEU A 292 -14.28 -19.79 -8.51
C LEU A 292 -14.95 -20.65 -9.61
N PRO A 293 -14.20 -21.12 -10.63
CA PRO A 293 -14.75 -21.90 -11.74
C PRO A 293 -15.59 -23.12 -11.33
N SER A 294 -15.19 -23.85 -10.29
CA SER A 294 -15.93 -25.03 -9.79
C SER A 294 -17.14 -24.70 -8.89
N GLY A 295 -17.52 -23.42 -8.73
CA GLY A 295 -18.68 -23.00 -7.92
C GLY A 295 -18.40 -22.73 -6.45
N GLY A 296 -17.12 -22.82 -6.03
CA GLY A 296 -16.64 -22.25 -4.78
C GLY A 296 -16.46 -20.73 -4.87
N SER A 297 -15.95 -20.10 -3.81
CA SER A 297 -15.63 -18.67 -3.80
C SER A 297 -14.49 -18.34 -2.85
N ILE A 298 -13.83 -17.20 -3.07
CA ILE A 298 -12.91 -16.58 -2.11
C ILE A 298 -13.51 -15.28 -1.57
N VAL A 299 -13.32 -15.01 -0.29
CA VAL A 299 -13.83 -13.84 0.42
C VAL A 299 -12.64 -13.01 0.89
N ILE A 300 -12.54 -11.74 0.47
CA ILE A 300 -11.36 -10.89 0.68
C ILE A 300 -11.73 -9.71 1.58
N ASP A 301 -11.26 -9.77 2.83
CA ASP A 301 -11.39 -8.69 3.82
C ASP A 301 -10.06 -7.94 4.01
N ILE A 302 -10.15 -6.63 4.22
CA ILE A 302 -9.00 -5.72 4.32
C ILE A 302 -9.05 -5.04 5.68
N GLY A 303 -8.30 -5.58 6.65
CA GLY A 303 -8.11 -4.95 7.95
C GLY A 303 -6.99 -3.89 7.95
N GLU A 304 -6.78 -3.25 9.10
CA GLU A 304 -5.77 -2.21 9.27
C GLU A 304 -4.33 -2.74 9.08
N ALA A 305 -4.01 -3.87 9.73
CA ALA A 305 -2.66 -4.44 9.75
C ALA A 305 -2.40 -5.48 8.64
N MET A 306 -3.44 -6.19 8.19
CA MET A 306 -3.35 -7.29 7.23
C MET A 306 -4.63 -7.43 6.40
N ALA A 307 -4.52 -8.08 5.25
CA ALA A 307 -5.67 -8.60 4.52
C ALA A 307 -5.88 -10.09 4.86
N SER A 308 -7.12 -10.49 5.09
CA SER A 308 -7.52 -11.88 5.34
C SER A 308 -8.35 -12.39 4.17
N ILE A 309 -8.07 -13.60 3.72
CA ILE A 309 -8.77 -14.24 2.61
C ILE A 309 -9.27 -15.61 3.07
N ASP A 310 -10.57 -15.83 2.96
CA ASP A 310 -11.27 -17.09 3.27
C ASP A 310 -11.66 -17.81 1.96
N VAL A 311 -11.77 -19.14 2.00
CA VAL A 311 -11.98 -20.02 0.83
C VAL A 311 -13.13 -20.99 1.10
N ASN A 312 -14.20 -20.86 0.30
CA ASN A 312 -15.43 -21.66 0.44
C ASN A 312 -15.60 -22.59 -0.78
N SER A 313 -15.93 -23.87 -0.56
CA SER A 313 -16.19 -24.86 -1.63
C SER A 313 -17.52 -24.68 -2.35
N GLY A 314 -18.46 -23.94 -1.78
CA GLY A 314 -19.78 -23.72 -2.37
C GLY A 314 -20.66 -24.97 -2.34
N LYS A 315 -21.56 -25.12 -3.33
CA LYS A 315 -22.47 -26.26 -3.46
C LYS A 315 -22.05 -27.15 -4.63
N THR A 316 -21.09 -28.04 -4.39
CA THR A 316 -20.58 -29.00 -5.39
C THR A 316 -21.71 -29.90 -5.91
N LYS A 317 -21.86 -29.98 -7.25
CA LYS A 317 -22.86 -30.84 -7.90
C LYS A 317 -22.26 -32.22 -8.22
N GLY A 318 -22.18 -33.09 -7.22
CA GLY A 318 -21.77 -34.49 -7.39
C GLY A 318 -21.05 -35.05 -6.17
N GLY A 319 -21.19 -36.36 -5.95
CA GLY A 319 -20.56 -37.09 -4.84
C GLY A 319 -19.08 -37.38 -5.05
N LEU A 320 -18.27 -36.34 -5.27
CA LEU A 320 -16.81 -36.41 -5.15
C LEU A 320 -16.41 -36.56 -3.68
N ASP A 321 -15.19 -37.04 -3.43
CA ASP A 321 -14.64 -37.07 -2.08
C ASP A 321 -14.50 -35.64 -1.51
N LEU A 322 -14.67 -35.49 -0.21
CA LEU A 322 -14.57 -34.21 0.51
C LEU A 322 -13.13 -33.67 0.44
N GLU A 323 -12.12 -34.54 0.56
CA GLU A 323 -10.71 -34.15 0.41
C GLU A 323 -10.40 -33.72 -1.03
N GLU A 324 -10.92 -34.43 -2.04
CA GLU A 324 -10.74 -34.05 -3.46
C GLU A 324 -11.41 -32.70 -3.80
N THR A 325 -12.62 -32.48 -3.26
CA THR A 325 -13.36 -31.21 -3.38
C THR A 325 -12.61 -30.06 -2.70
N ALA A 326 -12.06 -30.29 -1.50
CA ALA A 326 -11.24 -29.29 -0.80
C ALA A 326 -9.97 -28.95 -1.60
N VAL A 327 -9.28 -29.95 -2.15
CA VAL A 327 -8.05 -29.75 -2.93
C VAL A 327 -8.30 -29.01 -4.24
N THR A 328 -9.29 -29.41 -5.02
CA THR A 328 -9.64 -28.74 -6.28
C THR A 328 -10.01 -27.27 -6.04
N THR A 329 -10.87 -27.00 -5.05
CA THR A 329 -11.22 -25.63 -4.63
C THR A 329 -9.98 -24.83 -4.20
N ASN A 330 -9.13 -25.39 -3.33
CA ASN A 330 -7.94 -24.69 -2.83
C ASN A 330 -6.90 -24.42 -3.93
N LEU A 331 -6.80 -25.27 -4.95
CA LEU A 331 -5.93 -25.05 -6.10
C LEU A 331 -6.47 -23.94 -7.02
N GLU A 332 -7.79 -23.86 -7.24
CA GLU A 332 -8.44 -22.74 -7.93
C GLU A 332 -8.26 -21.43 -7.14
N ALA A 333 -8.54 -21.46 -5.83
CA ALA A 333 -8.34 -20.33 -4.91
C ALA A 333 -6.90 -19.83 -4.92
N ALA A 334 -5.88 -20.70 -4.85
CA ALA A 334 -4.48 -20.30 -4.90
C ALA A 334 -4.08 -19.63 -6.22
N LYS A 335 -4.73 -19.96 -7.34
CA LYS A 335 -4.57 -19.23 -8.61
C LYS A 335 -5.25 -17.86 -8.56
N GLU A 336 -6.51 -17.83 -8.11
CA GLU A 336 -7.33 -16.61 -8.13
C GLU A 336 -6.89 -15.58 -7.09
N VAL A 337 -6.48 -15.99 -5.89
CA VAL A 337 -5.85 -15.12 -4.89
C VAL A 337 -4.60 -14.45 -5.47
N ALA A 338 -3.71 -15.21 -6.10
CA ALA A 338 -2.52 -14.65 -6.74
C ALA A 338 -2.86 -13.68 -7.89
N ARG A 339 -4.02 -13.80 -8.55
CA ARG A 339 -4.54 -12.82 -9.51
C ARG A 339 -5.08 -11.58 -8.81
N GLN A 340 -6.00 -11.75 -7.85
CA GLN A 340 -6.64 -10.65 -7.11
C GLN A 340 -5.64 -9.80 -6.32
N LEU A 341 -4.55 -10.38 -5.79
CA LEU A 341 -3.46 -9.63 -5.17
C LEU A 341 -2.77 -8.64 -6.13
N ARG A 342 -2.74 -8.93 -7.45
CA ARG A 342 -2.30 -7.98 -8.49
C ARG A 342 -3.40 -6.99 -8.82
N LEU A 343 -4.60 -7.47 -9.14
CA LEU A 343 -5.71 -6.64 -9.63
C LEU A 343 -6.20 -5.58 -8.63
N ARG A 344 -6.11 -5.88 -7.34
CA ARG A 344 -6.46 -4.97 -6.23
C ARG A 344 -5.24 -4.22 -5.67
N ASP A 345 -4.05 -4.50 -6.20
CA ASP A 345 -2.69 -4.16 -5.74
C ASP A 345 -2.47 -4.26 -4.20
N LEU A 346 -3.07 -5.29 -3.58
CA LEU A 346 -3.01 -5.55 -2.15
C LEU A 346 -1.58 -5.85 -1.69
N GLY A 347 -1.18 -5.36 -0.53
CA GLY A 347 0.17 -5.62 0.00
C GLY A 347 0.32 -5.31 1.48
N GLY A 348 1.50 -5.59 2.02
CA GLY A 348 1.70 -5.78 3.46
C GLY A 348 1.63 -7.27 3.81
N LEU A 349 1.12 -7.56 5.02
CA LEU A 349 0.85 -8.92 5.48
C LEU A 349 -0.51 -9.39 4.95
N ILE A 350 -0.57 -10.61 4.43
CA ILE A 350 -1.76 -11.27 3.91
C ILE A 350 -1.83 -12.66 4.54
N VAL A 351 -3.02 -13.08 4.95
CA VAL A 351 -3.29 -14.41 5.48
C VAL A 351 -4.38 -15.04 4.61
N VAL A 352 -4.17 -16.28 4.18
CA VAL A 352 -5.15 -17.07 3.42
C VAL A 352 -5.54 -18.29 4.24
N ASP A 353 -6.82 -18.38 4.61
CA ASP A 353 -7.41 -19.57 5.21
C ASP A 353 -7.89 -20.48 4.07
N PHE A 354 -7.26 -21.65 3.94
CA PHE A 354 -7.61 -22.64 2.93
C PHE A 354 -8.43 -23.75 3.59
N ILE A 355 -9.41 -24.30 2.85
CA ILE A 355 -10.23 -25.42 3.32
C ILE A 355 -9.31 -26.53 3.83
N ASP A 356 -9.60 -27.06 5.01
CA ASP A 356 -8.68 -27.99 5.65
C ASP A 356 -8.51 -29.28 4.83
N MET A 357 -7.29 -29.82 4.84
CA MET A 357 -6.88 -30.97 4.02
C MET A 357 -6.10 -31.94 4.90
N PHE A 358 -6.53 -33.18 5.00
CA PHE A 358 -5.89 -34.18 5.86
C PHE A 358 -4.51 -34.60 5.32
N GLN A 359 -4.32 -34.63 3.99
CA GLN A 359 -3.06 -35.10 3.42
C GLN A 359 -2.00 -33.99 3.30
N LYS A 360 -0.81 -34.23 3.85
CA LYS A 360 0.35 -33.31 3.71
C LYS A 360 0.76 -33.09 2.24
N LYS A 361 0.54 -34.09 1.37
CA LYS A 361 0.72 -34.00 -0.08
C LYS A 361 -0.13 -32.87 -0.69
N ASN A 362 -1.37 -32.77 -0.21
CA ASN A 362 -2.38 -31.83 -0.70
C ASN A 362 -2.06 -30.41 -0.24
N LYS A 363 -1.76 -30.21 1.06
CA LYS A 363 -1.22 -28.92 1.56
C LYS A 363 0.02 -28.46 0.78
N SER A 364 0.95 -29.38 0.50
CA SER A 364 2.16 -29.09 -0.30
C SER A 364 1.87 -28.74 -1.77
N ALA A 365 0.79 -29.28 -2.36
CA ALA A 365 0.38 -28.97 -3.72
C ALA A 365 -0.18 -27.53 -3.81
N VAL A 366 -1.00 -27.12 -2.84
CA VAL A 366 -1.55 -25.75 -2.73
C VAL A 366 -0.44 -24.73 -2.48
N GLU A 367 0.50 -25.00 -1.58
CA GLU A 367 1.72 -24.17 -1.39
C GLU A 367 2.50 -23.99 -2.71
N LYS A 368 2.70 -25.07 -3.47
CA LYS A 368 3.41 -25.04 -4.76
C LYS A 368 2.64 -24.25 -5.82
N GLN A 369 1.32 -24.43 -5.90
CA GLN A 369 0.43 -23.70 -6.80
C GLN A 369 0.46 -22.20 -6.51
N MET A 370 0.29 -21.81 -5.24
CA MET A 370 0.35 -20.41 -4.80
C MET A 370 1.72 -19.78 -5.10
N LYS A 371 2.81 -20.49 -4.81
CA LYS A 371 4.17 -20.05 -5.13
C LYS A 371 4.39 -19.86 -6.64
N GLN A 372 3.83 -20.73 -7.48
CA GLN A 372 3.96 -20.63 -8.93
C GLN A 372 3.23 -19.40 -9.48
N TRP A 373 1.97 -19.16 -9.10
CA TRP A 373 1.21 -18.00 -9.55
C TRP A 373 1.69 -16.68 -8.94
N CYS A 374 2.38 -16.71 -7.80
CA CYS A 374 3.08 -15.54 -7.26
C CYS A 374 4.37 -15.17 -8.04
N LYS A 375 4.96 -16.06 -8.85
CA LYS A 375 6.18 -15.72 -9.62
C LYS A 375 5.95 -14.67 -10.71
N THR A 376 4.74 -14.59 -11.26
CA THR A 376 4.39 -13.62 -12.32
C THR A 376 4.14 -12.22 -11.78
N ASP A 377 3.88 -12.07 -10.48
CA ASP A 377 3.69 -10.77 -9.84
C ASP A 377 4.95 -9.89 -9.98
N LYS A 378 4.76 -8.58 -10.12
CA LYS A 378 5.84 -7.60 -10.10
C LYS A 378 6.40 -7.39 -8.70
N ALA A 379 5.57 -7.48 -7.68
CA ALA A 379 5.96 -7.32 -6.28
C ALA A 379 7.00 -8.36 -5.84
N ARG A 380 7.75 -8.05 -4.77
CA ARG A 380 8.46 -9.07 -4.01
C ARG A 380 7.45 -9.73 -3.08
N ILE A 381 7.36 -11.05 -3.14
CA ILE A 381 6.47 -11.86 -2.32
C ILE A 381 7.32 -12.85 -1.51
N ASN A 382 7.10 -12.90 -0.20
CA ASN A 382 7.57 -13.99 0.66
C ASN A 382 6.36 -14.83 1.07
N LEU A 383 6.46 -16.15 0.94
CA LEU A 383 5.41 -17.11 1.31
C LEU A 383 5.93 -18.00 2.44
N ALA A 384 5.12 -18.16 3.49
CA ALA A 384 5.31 -19.22 4.48
C ALA A 384 4.79 -20.57 3.94
N ARG A 385 4.85 -21.58 4.79
CA ARG A 385 4.10 -22.83 4.62
C ARG A 385 2.76 -22.73 5.36
N ILE A 386 1.81 -23.61 5.02
CA ILE A 386 0.56 -23.73 5.76
C ILE A 386 0.89 -24.05 7.23
N SER A 387 0.31 -23.26 8.12
CA SER A 387 0.53 -23.32 9.56
C SER A 387 -0.14 -24.54 10.20
N LYS A 388 0.03 -24.70 11.51
CA LYS A 388 -0.73 -25.68 12.30
C LYS A 388 -2.23 -25.36 12.40
N PHE A 389 -2.65 -24.16 12.01
CA PHE A 389 -4.02 -23.64 12.12
C PHE A 389 -4.70 -23.51 10.74
N GLY A 390 -4.25 -24.23 9.70
CA GLY A 390 -4.80 -24.12 8.34
C GLY A 390 -4.30 -22.92 7.53
N LEU A 391 -4.11 -21.77 8.20
CA LEU A 391 -3.68 -20.50 7.62
C LEU A 391 -2.33 -20.58 6.87
N LEU A 392 -2.26 -20.00 5.67
CA LEU A 392 -1.04 -19.67 4.94
C LEU A 392 -0.73 -18.17 5.10
N GLU A 393 0.46 -17.87 5.62
CA GLU A 393 0.96 -16.49 5.80
C GLU A 393 1.82 -16.05 4.61
N MET A 394 1.67 -14.80 4.16
CA MET A 394 2.53 -14.23 3.13
C MET A 394 2.71 -12.71 3.27
N SER A 395 3.82 -12.18 2.75
CA SER A 395 4.03 -10.73 2.65
C SER A 395 4.26 -10.30 1.21
N ARG A 396 3.46 -9.35 0.72
CA ARG A 396 3.59 -8.75 -0.63
C ARG A 396 4.05 -7.30 -0.53
N GLN A 397 5.10 -6.95 -1.27
CA GLN A 397 5.57 -5.57 -1.36
C GLN A 397 4.50 -4.67 -2.01
N ARG A 398 4.03 -3.65 -1.29
CA ARG A 398 3.21 -2.58 -1.87
C ARG A 398 4.01 -1.82 -2.94
N ILE A 399 3.53 -1.82 -4.19
CA ILE A 399 4.09 -1.04 -5.30
C ILE A 399 3.36 0.29 -5.42
N SER A 400 2.03 0.22 -5.35
CA SER A 400 1.07 1.31 -5.54
C SER A 400 0.12 1.38 -4.33
N PRO A 401 -0.79 2.37 -4.27
CA PRO A 401 -2.00 2.28 -3.46
C PRO A 401 -2.86 1.06 -3.86
N PRO A 402 -3.70 0.51 -2.96
CA PRO A 402 -4.72 -0.45 -3.35
C PRO A 402 -5.75 0.22 -4.27
N VAL A 403 -6.30 -0.52 -5.21
CA VAL A 403 -7.22 0.00 -6.25
C VAL A 403 -8.56 0.54 -5.69
N LYS A 404 -8.86 0.30 -4.42
CA LYS A 404 -9.99 0.94 -3.71
C LYS A 404 -9.71 2.37 -3.20
N GLU A 405 -8.44 2.77 -3.09
CA GLU A 405 -8.00 4.08 -2.58
C GLU A 405 -8.19 5.16 -3.65
N GLY A 406 -9.37 5.79 -3.65
CA GLY A 406 -9.80 6.78 -4.64
C GLY A 406 -11.23 6.55 -5.15
N VAL A 407 -11.69 5.30 -5.14
CA VAL A 407 -13.06 4.89 -5.52
C VAL A 407 -13.99 4.80 -4.30
N PHE A 408 -13.46 4.43 -3.13
CA PHE A 408 -14.25 4.27 -1.90
C PHE A 408 -13.77 5.18 -0.77
N GLU A 409 -14.71 5.88 -0.14
CA GLU A 409 -14.49 6.57 1.13
C GLU A 409 -14.78 5.66 2.33
N LYS A 410 -14.39 6.08 3.54
CA LYS A 410 -14.79 5.40 4.77
C LYS A 410 -16.27 5.66 5.05
N CYS A 411 -17.02 4.61 5.37
CA CYS A 411 -18.44 4.75 5.75
C CYS A 411 -18.58 5.60 7.03
N GLY A 412 -19.26 6.75 6.93
CA GLY A 412 -19.47 7.68 8.05
C GLY A 412 -20.36 7.17 9.18
N LEU A 413 -21.00 6.00 9.04
CA LEU A 413 -21.83 5.38 10.09
C LEU A 413 -21.07 4.39 10.97
N CYS A 414 -20.07 3.69 10.42
CA CYS A 414 -19.31 2.64 11.12
C CYS A 414 -17.79 2.87 11.15
N GLU A 415 -17.31 3.95 10.53
CA GLU A 415 -15.91 4.37 10.35
C GLU A 415 -14.95 3.33 9.76
N GLY A 416 -15.49 2.21 9.26
CA GLY A 416 -14.77 1.07 8.69
C GLY A 416 -14.90 -0.25 9.47
N SER A 417 -15.64 -0.29 10.59
CA SER A 417 -15.85 -1.52 11.37
C SER A 417 -16.74 -2.57 10.68
N GLY A 418 -17.55 -2.15 9.70
CA GLY A 418 -18.59 -2.98 9.08
C GLY A 418 -19.85 -3.20 9.96
N LEU A 419 -19.89 -2.65 11.17
CA LEU A 419 -20.95 -2.85 12.16
C LEU A 419 -21.41 -1.51 12.76
N VAL A 420 -22.69 -1.39 13.05
CA VAL A 420 -23.29 -0.25 13.78
C VAL A 420 -24.14 -0.83 14.91
N ARG A 421 -24.15 -0.21 16.11
CA ARG A 421 -25.07 -0.65 17.17
C ARG A 421 -26.53 -0.64 16.72
N SER A 422 -27.29 -1.61 17.20
CA SER A 422 -28.74 -1.63 17.05
C SER A 422 -29.38 -0.41 17.72
N VAL A 423 -30.48 0.06 17.14
CA VAL A 423 -31.24 1.23 17.59
C VAL A 423 -31.63 1.10 19.07
N ASP A 424 -32.11 -0.07 19.52
CA ASP A 424 -32.46 -0.31 20.92
C ASP A 424 -31.26 -0.16 21.88
N SER A 425 -30.07 -0.63 21.46
CA SER A 425 -28.83 -0.52 22.23
C SER A 425 -28.36 0.93 22.37
N VAL A 426 -28.48 1.70 21.29
CA VAL A 426 -28.22 3.15 21.28
C VAL A 426 -29.20 3.88 22.20
N ILE A 427 -30.49 3.59 22.13
CA ILE A 427 -31.51 4.25 22.94
C ILE A 427 -31.37 3.95 24.43
N LEU A 428 -31.03 2.70 24.79
CA LEU A 428 -30.68 2.37 26.16
C LEU A 428 -29.40 3.09 26.63
N ASN A 429 -28.46 3.39 25.73
CA ASN A 429 -27.31 4.23 26.05
C ASN A 429 -27.70 5.71 26.23
N VAL A 430 -28.60 6.23 25.38
CA VAL A 430 -29.15 7.59 25.47
C VAL A 430 -29.90 7.79 26.79
N LEU A 431 -30.83 6.90 27.14
CA LEU A 431 -31.61 7.00 28.38
C LEU A 431 -30.74 6.90 29.64
N ARG A 432 -29.71 6.05 29.64
CA ARG A 432 -28.73 6.00 30.75
C ARG A 432 -27.95 7.30 30.87
N LYS A 433 -27.50 7.90 29.75
CA LYS A 433 -26.78 9.17 29.77
C LYS A 433 -27.65 10.35 30.20
N ILE A 434 -28.93 10.36 29.84
CA ILE A 434 -29.92 11.29 30.41
C ILE A 434 -29.97 11.15 31.94
N GLN A 435 -30.14 9.92 32.46
CA GLN A 435 -30.21 9.68 33.91
C GLN A 435 -28.91 10.06 34.64
N GLU A 436 -27.75 9.81 34.04
CA GLU A 436 -26.43 10.19 34.57
C GLU A 436 -26.26 11.71 34.69
N ILE A 437 -26.71 12.47 33.68
CA ILE A 437 -26.70 13.94 33.68
C ILE A 437 -27.67 14.50 34.73
N ILE A 438 -28.91 13.98 34.77
CA ILE A 438 -29.93 14.37 35.75
C ILE A 438 -29.48 14.10 37.20
N ALA A 439 -28.66 13.07 37.42
CA ALA A 439 -28.13 12.73 38.74
C ALA A 439 -26.88 13.51 39.15
N SER A 440 -26.23 14.24 38.23
CA SER A 440 -24.95 14.93 38.48
C SER A 440 -25.04 16.46 38.45
N GLU A 441 -25.94 17.03 37.64
CA GLU A 441 -26.09 18.49 37.50
C GLU A 441 -27.55 18.93 37.70
N LYS A 442 -27.75 20.14 38.22
CA LYS A 442 -29.08 20.77 38.38
C LYS A 442 -29.67 21.22 37.03
N VAL A 443 -29.84 20.32 36.08
CA VAL A 443 -30.36 20.65 34.74
C VAL A 443 -31.82 21.10 34.81
N LYS A 444 -32.17 22.11 34.01
CA LYS A 444 -33.54 22.58 33.78
C LYS A 444 -33.98 22.30 32.33
N VAL A 445 -33.08 22.50 31.36
CA VAL A 445 -33.31 22.17 29.94
C VAL A 445 -32.14 21.34 29.40
N LEU A 446 -32.42 20.14 28.90
CA LEU A 446 -31.47 19.24 28.27
C LEU A 446 -31.72 19.14 26.76
N THR A 447 -30.73 19.57 25.96
CA THR A 447 -30.80 19.53 24.50
C THR A 447 -30.01 18.33 23.96
N LEU A 448 -30.63 17.59 23.04
CA LEU A 448 -30.18 16.27 22.54
C LEU A 448 -29.89 16.34 21.03
N GLU A 449 -28.62 16.30 20.64
CA GLU A 449 -28.21 16.19 19.22
C GLU A 449 -28.21 14.71 18.82
N ILE A 450 -29.20 14.28 18.03
CA ILE A 450 -29.44 12.87 17.67
C ILE A 450 -29.82 12.68 16.19
N SER A 451 -29.70 11.45 15.69
CA SER A 451 -30.13 11.11 14.32
C SER A 451 -31.67 11.04 14.20
N PRO A 452 -32.24 11.16 12.98
CA PRO A 452 -33.68 11.08 12.75
C PRO A 452 -34.31 9.77 13.25
N GLU A 453 -33.62 8.64 13.06
CA GLU A 453 -34.10 7.30 13.39
C GLU A 453 -34.20 7.11 14.91
N ILE A 454 -33.16 7.57 15.64
CA ILE A 454 -33.13 7.56 17.10
C ILE A 454 -34.20 8.50 17.67
N SER A 455 -34.39 9.69 17.08
CA SER A 455 -35.45 10.62 17.48
C SER A 455 -36.84 10.03 17.27
N ASN A 456 -37.09 9.44 16.09
CA ASN A 456 -38.38 8.85 15.74
C ASN A 456 -38.74 7.70 16.69
N TYR A 457 -37.80 6.80 16.98
CA TYR A 457 -38.05 5.71 17.93
C TYR A 457 -38.29 6.27 19.35
N ILE A 458 -37.46 7.20 19.85
CA ILE A 458 -37.60 7.77 21.20
C ILE A 458 -39.00 8.40 21.38
N LEU A 459 -39.44 9.21 20.43
CA LEU A 459 -40.71 9.93 20.50
C LEU A 459 -41.95 9.02 20.37
N ASN A 460 -41.84 7.84 19.75
CA ASN A 460 -42.95 6.90 19.63
C ASN A 460 -42.95 5.78 20.69
N HIS A 461 -41.79 5.23 21.05
CA HIS A 461 -41.67 4.03 21.88
C HIS A 461 -41.07 4.26 23.27
N LYS A 462 -40.54 5.46 23.58
CA LYS A 462 -39.95 5.80 24.89
C LYS A 462 -40.44 7.12 25.48
N LEU A 463 -41.40 7.81 24.85
CA LEU A 463 -41.97 9.07 25.32
C LEU A 463 -42.52 8.98 26.74
N ALA A 464 -43.16 7.86 27.13
CA ALA A 464 -43.63 7.63 28.49
C ALA A 464 -42.50 7.72 29.55
N ILE A 465 -41.32 7.18 29.25
CA ILE A 465 -40.15 7.22 30.15
C ILE A 465 -39.60 8.65 30.24
N LEU A 466 -39.59 9.40 29.14
CA LEU A 466 -39.21 10.81 29.15
C LEU A 466 -40.22 11.69 29.89
N ALA A 467 -41.52 11.38 29.80
CA ALA A 467 -42.57 12.08 30.55
C ALA A 467 -42.46 11.82 32.07
N GLU A 468 -42.10 10.60 32.48
CA GLU A 468 -41.78 10.28 33.88
C GLU A 468 -40.55 11.07 34.36
N LEU A 469 -39.45 11.08 33.57
CA LEU A 469 -38.25 11.84 33.92
C LEU A 469 -38.51 13.36 33.98
N LYS A 470 -39.30 13.91 33.04
CA LYS A 470 -39.70 15.32 33.02
C LYS A 470 -40.50 15.69 34.27
N SER A 471 -41.51 14.91 34.64
CA SER A 471 -42.35 15.22 35.81
C SER A 471 -41.61 15.03 37.13
N LYS A 472 -40.81 13.97 37.26
CA LYS A 472 -40.06 13.62 38.48
C LYS A 472 -38.92 14.57 38.82
N HIS A 473 -38.26 15.15 37.82
CA HIS A 473 -37.10 16.03 38.00
C HIS A 473 -37.33 17.48 37.60
N MET A 474 -38.50 17.82 37.04
CA MET A 474 -38.84 19.13 36.46
C MET A 474 -37.82 19.60 35.41
N ILE A 475 -37.61 18.76 34.38
CA ILE A 475 -36.63 18.96 33.31
C ILE A 475 -37.31 18.91 31.95
N ASP A 476 -37.01 19.89 31.10
CA ASP A 476 -37.45 19.91 29.71
C ASP A 476 -36.42 19.30 28.75
N PHE A 477 -36.92 18.56 27.75
CA PHE A 477 -36.10 17.91 26.72
C PHE A 477 -36.29 18.60 25.36
N GLN A 478 -35.19 19.02 24.75
CA GLN A 478 -35.18 19.54 23.37
C GLN A 478 -34.44 18.58 22.45
N PHE A 479 -34.94 18.39 21.23
CA PHE A 479 -34.34 17.49 20.24
C PHE A 479 -33.79 18.28 19.05
N GLN A 480 -32.48 18.22 18.84
CA GLN A 480 -31.80 18.72 17.65
C GLN A 480 -31.53 17.54 16.71
N ILE A 481 -32.44 17.34 15.76
CA ILE A 481 -32.37 16.23 14.81
C ILE A 481 -31.36 16.57 13.70
N LYS A 482 -30.39 15.69 13.48
CA LYS A 482 -29.30 15.91 12.52
C LYS A 482 -29.15 14.75 11.54
N ALA A 483 -29.46 15.01 10.27
CA ALA A 483 -29.26 14.05 9.20
C ALA A 483 -27.77 13.68 9.04
N GLY A 484 -27.50 12.42 8.71
CA GLY A 484 -26.14 11.90 8.53
C GLY A 484 -25.34 11.69 9.83
N LEU A 485 -25.91 11.97 11.01
CA LEU A 485 -25.27 11.68 12.29
C LEU A 485 -25.33 10.17 12.57
N ALA A 486 -24.17 9.52 12.69
CA ALA A 486 -24.09 8.12 13.10
C ALA A 486 -24.78 7.90 14.45
N TYR A 487 -25.52 6.79 14.61
CA TYR A 487 -26.39 6.56 15.78
C TYR A 487 -25.64 6.63 17.12
N GLU A 488 -24.35 6.29 17.14
CA GLU A 488 -23.52 6.29 18.36
C GLU A 488 -22.96 7.69 18.71
N ASN A 489 -22.99 8.65 17.78
CA ASN A 489 -22.38 9.97 17.90
C ASN A 489 -23.34 11.06 18.43
N PHE A 490 -24.30 10.66 19.27
CA PHE A 490 -25.24 11.58 19.93
C PHE A 490 -24.54 12.50 20.94
N LYS A 491 -25.05 13.74 21.10
CA LYS A 491 -24.53 14.69 22.09
C LYS A 491 -25.61 15.26 23.00
N TYR A 492 -25.15 15.78 24.13
CA TYR A 492 -25.93 16.51 25.12
C TYR A 492 -25.39 17.93 25.22
N THR A 493 -26.28 18.90 25.38
CA THR A 493 -25.95 20.24 25.86
C THR A 493 -26.94 20.59 26.96
N ILE A 494 -26.44 21.07 28.10
CA ILE A 494 -27.26 21.62 29.16
C ILE A 494 -27.50 23.08 28.79
N SER A 495 -28.73 23.39 28.40
CA SER A 495 -29.09 24.71 27.87
C SER A 495 -29.57 25.66 28.96
N GLU A 496 -30.14 25.12 30.04
CA GLU A 496 -30.46 25.85 31.27
C GLU A 496 -30.16 24.99 32.51
N VAL A 497 -29.68 25.65 33.57
CA VAL A 497 -29.39 25.08 34.90
C VAL A 497 -30.26 25.82 35.92
N TRP A 498 -30.75 25.13 36.94
CA TRP A 498 -31.39 25.79 38.08
C TRP A 498 -30.35 26.56 38.88
N GLU A 499 -30.53 27.89 38.99
CA GLU A 499 -29.73 28.72 39.88
C GLU A 499 -29.81 28.18 41.33
N PRO A 500 -28.71 28.20 42.11
CA PRO A 500 -28.77 27.85 43.51
C PRO A 500 -29.48 28.95 44.29
N ASP A 501 -30.52 28.61 45.04
CA ASP A 501 -31.31 29.55 45.83
C ASP A 501 -30.42 30.36 46.78
N ILE A 502 -30.19 31.64 46.44
CA ILE A 502 -29.55 32.59 47.34
C ILE A 502 -30.59 32.96 48.39
N VAL A 503 -30.55 32.27 49.53
CA VAL A 503 -31.43 32.52 50.68
C VAL A 503 -31.19 33.94 51.20
N GLN A 504 -32.00 34.89 50.71
CA GLN A 504 -31.99 36.25 51.22
C GLN A 504 -32.51 36.23 52.66
N SER A 505 -31.61 36.46 53.61
CA SER A 505 -32.01 36.67 55.00
C SER A 505 -32.82 37.96 55.10
N PRO A 506 -33.95 37.98 55.83
CA PRO A 506 -34.77 39.18 55.96
C PRO A 506 -33.98 40.28 56.66
N LYS A 507 -34.01 41.50 56.10
CA LYS A 507 -33.46 42.68 56.77
C LYS A 507 -34.36 43.04 57.96
N PRO A 508 -33.80 43.47 59.10
CA PRO A 508 -34.57 44.19 60.10
C PRO A 508 -34.98 45.57 59.54
N GLU A 509 -36.12 46.07 59.99
CA GLU A 509 -36.54 47.46 59.76
C GLU A 509 -35.74 48.42 60.63
N ASP A 510 -35.45 49.62 60.13
CA ASP A 510 -35.32 50.81 60.97
C ASP A 510 -35.81 52.06 60.21
N LYS A 511 -36.13 53.13 60.94
CA LYS A 511 -36.99 54.21 60.47
C LYS A 511 -36.25 55.49 60.05
N THR A 512 -36.79 56.11 58.99
CA THR A 512 -36.85 57.57 58.73
C THR A 512 -35.56 58.41 58.84
N LEU A 513 -35.19 59.10 57.75
CA LEU A 513 -35.41 60.56 57.64
C LEU A 513 -35.14 61.08 56.20
N GLU A 514 -35.32 62.39 56.01
CA GLU A 514 -35.66 63.07 54.76
C GLU A 514 -34.49 63.42 53.81
N SER A 515 -34.87 63.87 52.58
CA SER A 515 -34.35 65.05 51.84
C SER A 515 -33.64 64.89 50.48
N SER A 516 -34.13 65.69 49.52
CA SER A 516 -33.49 66.37 48.37
C SER A 516 -32.60 65.64 47.33
N GLU A 517 -33.16 65.54 46.11
CA GLU A 517 -32.64 66.05 44.81
C GLU A 517 -31.26 65.66 44.19
N SER A 518 -31.32 65.39 42.87
CA SER A 518 -30.28 65.66 41.84
C SER A 518 -29.01 64.77 41.81
N VAL A 519 -28.25 64.58 40.71
CA VAL A 519 -28.47 64.78 39.24
C VAL A 519 -27.43 63.94 38.46
N GLU A 520 -27.81 63.40 37.28
CA GLU A 520 -26.96 62.88 36.17
C GLU A 520 -25.91 61.73 36.42
N LYS A 521 -25.85 60.67 35.58
CA LYS A 521 -25.08 60.51 34.31
C LYS A 521 -23.54 60.54 34.57
N SER A 522 -22.68 59.59 34.19
CA SER A 522 -22.61 58.80 32.94
C SER A 522 -21.66 57.57 33.04
N GLN A 523 -21.60 56.74 31.99
CA GLN A 523 -20.42 56.17 31.28
C GLN A 523 -19.01 56.18 31.96
N SER A 524 -18.10 55.19 31.78
CA SER A 524 -18.07 53.97 30.94
C SER A 524 -16.81 53.07 31.18
N ALA A 525 -16.77 51.91 30.50
CA ALA A 525 -15.60 51.31 29.85
C ALA A 525 -14.30 50.89 30.62
N SER A 526 -14.25 49.58 30.91
CA SER A 526 -13.31 48.62 30.26
C SER A 526 -11.96 48.21 30.88
N ARG A 527 -11.65 46.92 30.62
CA ARG A 527 -10.34 46.25 30.38
C ARG A 527 -9.34 45.98 31.54
N SER A 528 -8.88 44.72 31.52
CA SER A 528 -7.54 44.20 31.90
C SER A 528 -7.19 44.10 33.40
N ARG A 529 -6.28 43.23 33.87
CA ARG A 529 -5.90 41.83 33.50
C ARG A 529 -5.06 41.25 34.68
N THR A 530 -4.77 39.94 34.66
CA THR A 530 -3.59 39.28 35.30
C THR A 530 -3.42 39.20 36.85
N THR A 531 -3.48 37.95 37.35
CA THR A 531 -2.47 37.24 38.20
C THR A 531 -2.41 37.31 39.75
N ARG A 532 -2.06 36.14 40.34
CA ARG A 532 -1.52 35.85 41.71
C ARG A 532 -2.52 36.08 42.87
N SER A 533 -2.38 35.54 44.09
CA SER A 533 -1.33 34.76 44.82
C SER A 533 -2.03 33.63 45.64
N ASN A 534 -1.49 32.48 46.08
CA ASN A 534 -0.15 31.99 46.49
C ASN A 534 0.23 32.15 47.98
N SER A 535 -0.15 31.17 48.82
CA SER A 535 0.40 30.83 50.16
C SER A 535 0.10 29.34 50.44
N ARG A 536 1.02 28.40 50.76
CA ARG A 536 2.04 28.29 51.83
C ARG A 536 1.42 28.30 53.24
N SER A 537 1.75 27.37 54.17
CA SER A 537 2.81 26.33 54.15
C SER A 537 2.70 25.23 55.24
N ARG A 538 3.24 24.03 54.93
CA ARG A 538 3.93 23.05 55.84
C ARG A 538 3.09 22.43 57.00
N THR A 539 3.29 21.19 57.48
CA THR A 539 4.26 20.09 57.19
C THR A 539 3.51 18.73 57.41
N ALA A 540 4.04 17.49 57.49
CA ALA A 540 5.38 16.91 57.63
C ALA A 540 5.59 15.66 56.73
N ARG A 541 5.84 14.46 57.31
CA ARG A 541 6.06 13.16 56.63
C ARG A 541 5.93 12.01 57.66
N PRO A 542 5.64 10.77 57.24
CA PRO A 542 6.72 9.77 57.18
C PRO A 542 6.66 8.84 55.94
N ARG A 543 7.49 7.80 55.90
CA ARG A 543 7.61 6.80 54.82
C ARG A 543 6.97 5.46 55.23
N GLY A 544 6.40 4.72 54.28
CA GLY A 544 5.92 3.33 54.45
C GLY A 544 6.21 2.48 53.19
N ARG A 545 6.29 1.14 53.33
CA ARG A 545 6.79 0.23 52.28
C ARG A 545 6.11 -1.13 52.36
N SER A 546 5.25 -1.45 51.39
CA SER A 546 4.68 -2.79 51.19
C SER A 546 4.10 -2.94 49.77
N ARG A 547 3.84 -4.11 49.17
CA ARG A 547 4.48 -5.45 49.01
C ARG A 547 3.37 -6.30 48.35
N THR A 548 3.71 -7.10 47.34
CA THR A 548 2.76 -8.03 46.69
C THR A 548 2.57 -9.32 47.48
N PRO A 549 1.35 -9.90 47.53
CA PRO A 549 1.13 -11.31 47.88
C PRO A 549 0.90 -12.20 46.65
N LYS A 550 1.04 -13.52 46.81
CA LYS A 550 0.72 -14.55 45.80
C LYS A 550 0.35 -15.89 46.47
N SER A 551 -0.69 -16.55 45.95
CA SER A 551 -1.01 -18.00 46.01
C SER A 551 -1.04 -18.77 47.35
N VAL A 552 -2.26 -19.17 47.76
CA VAL A 552 -2.67 -20.38 48.54
C VAL A 552 -4.15 -20.68 48.13
N GLY A 553 -4.70 -21.91 48.09
CA GLY A 553 -4.08 -23.25 48.14
C GLY A 553 -5.01 -24.38 48.66
N GLU A 554 -5.96 -24.85 47.83
CA GLU A 554 -6.81 -26.07 48.01
C GLU A 554 -7.80 -26.07 49.22
N GLY A 555 -8.82 -26.97 49.26
CA GLY A 555 -9.58 -27.19 50.51
C GLY A 555 -11.07 -27.60 50.59
N ASP A 556 -11.71 -28.12 49.53
CA ASP A 556 -12.81 -29.13 49.59
C ASP A 556 -14.20 -28.93 50.31
N ILE A 557 -15.23 -29.57 49.70
CA ILE A 557 -16.51 -30.15 50.25
C ILE A 557 -17.60 -29.22 50.85
N ILE A 558 -18.77 -29.16 50.18
CA ILE A 558 -20.10 -29.71 50.60
C ILE A 558 -21.07 -29.74 49.40
N ARG A 559 -22.07 -30.65 49.42
CA ARG A 559 -23.10 -30.85 48.37
C ARG A 559 -24.39 -30.06 48.63
N SER A 560 -25.14 -29.79 47.55
CA SER A 560 -26.62 -29.89 47.53
C SER A 560 -27.09 -30.35 46.15
N THR A 561 -28.18 -31.13 46.07
CA THR A 561 -28.58 -31.89 44.87
C THR A 561 -30.07 -31.80 44.57
N SER A 562 -30.42 -31.58 43.30
CA SER A 562 -31.69 -31.93 42.65
C SER A 562 -31.58 -31.63 41.14
N GLU A 563 -32.26 -32.30 40.22
CA GLU A 563 -32.60 -33.73 40.09
C GLU A 563 -32.91 -33.97 38.60
N ASN A 564 -32.95 -35.22 38.13
CA ASN A 564 -33.23 -35.52 36.71
C ASN A 564 -34.73 -35.76 36.46
N GLU A 565 -35.23 -35.33 35.30
CA GLU A 565 -36.30 -36.06 34.60
C GLU A 565 -35.76 -36.72 33.33
N SER A 566 -36.52 -37.69 32.81
CA SER A 566 -36.00 -38.76 31.95
C SER A 566 -36.90 -39.04 30.75
N SER A 567 -36.30 -39.53 29.67
CA SER A 567 -36.96 -40.56 28.84
C SER A 567 -35.93 -41.44 28.12
N ARG A 568 -36.24 -42.73 28.04
CA ARG A 568 -35.56 -43.74 27.22
C ARG A 568 -36.56 -44.23 26.18
N LEU A 569 -36.07 -44.67 25.02
CA LEU A 569 -36.72 -45.74 24.26
C LEU A 569 -35.63 -46.60 23.59
N ALA A 570 -35.76 -47.93 23.69
CA ALA A 570 -34.81 -48.89 23.12
C ALA A 570 -35.46 -50.28 22.95
N VAL A 571 -35.27 -50.88 21.77
CA VAL A 571 -35.61 -52.27 21.39
C VAL A 571 -34.51 -52.66 20.37
N LYS A 572 -33.55 -53.57 20.63
CA LYS A 572 -33.60 -55.02 20.92
C LYS A 572 -33.89 -55.84 19.63
N VAL A 573 -32.86 -56.19 18.84
CA VAL A 573 -31.96 -57.38 18.94
C VAL A 573 -32.58 -58.67 18.38
N GLU A 574 -31.88 -59.32 17.44
CA GLU A 574 -31.64 -60.78 17.45
C GLU A 574 -30.38 -61.15 16.62
N GLU A 575 -29.92 -62.40 16.70
CA GLU A 575 -28.55 -62.85 16.34
C GLU A 575 -28.50 -63.99 15.30
N SER A 576 -27.37 -64.10 14.59
CA SER A 576 -26.71 -65.36 14.15
C SER A 576 -25.47 -65.04 13.29
N SER A 577 -24.46 -65.90 13.13
CA SER A 577 -23.73 -66.80 14.06
C SER A 577 -22.49 -67.35 13.32
N GLU A 578 -21.52 -67.96 14.04
CA GLU A 578 -20.21 -68.46 13.50
C GLU A 578 -19.25 -67.31 13.08
N GLY A 579 -17.92 -67.39 13.19
CA GLY A 579 -16.96 -68.46 13.51
C GLY A 579 -15.76 -68.32 12.55
N VAL A 580 -14.48 -68.32 12.91
CA VAL A 580 -13.73 -69.01 13.98
C VAL A 580 -12.36 -68.29 14.22
N GLU A 581 -11.97 -68.11 15.50
CA GLU A 581 -10.60 -67.99 16.09
C GLU A 581 -9.46 -67.12 15.45
N SER A 582 -8.28 -66.92 16.08
CA SER A 582 -7.81 -66.55 17.44
C SER A 582 -6.27 -66.25 17.31
N LYS A 583 -5.49 -65.55 18.16
CA LYS A 583 -5.44 -65.33 19.62
C LYS A 583 -4.77 -63.98 19.99
N LYS A 584 -4.89 -63.61 21.27
CA LYS A 584 -4.07 -62.64 22.04
C LYS A 584 -3.51 -63.40 23.28
N PRO A 585 -2.48 -62.94 24.03
CA PRO A 585 -2.55 -61.69 24.82
C PRO A 585 -1.20 -60.95 25.09
N GLU A 586 -1.31 -59.90 25.92
CA GLU A 586 -0.23 -59.18 26.62
C GLU A 586 0.20 -59.98 27.90
N THR A 587 1.15 -59.65 28.79
CA THR A 587 1.88 -58.44 29.24
C THR A 587 3.28 -58.86 29.77
N THR A 588 4.32 -58.03 29.99
CA THR A 588 4.51 -57.26 31.25
C THR A 588 5.85 -56.45 31.34
N THR A 589 5.76 -55.25 31.92
CA THR A 589 6.74 -54.59 32.84
C THR A 589 8.11 -53.98 32.42
N LYS A 590 8.36 -52.82 33.07
CA LYS A 590 9.63 -52.27 33.62
C LYS A 590 10.67 -51.59 32.69
N ARG A 591 10.64 -50.25 32.73
CA ARG A 591 11.77 -49.34 32.43
C ARG A 591 12.94 -49.54 33.43
N LYS A 592 14.18 -49.28 32.99
CA LYS A 592 15.25 -48.71 33.83
C LYS A 592 15.92 -47.54 33.10
N TYR A 593 16.17 -46.46 33.85
CA TYR A 593 16.96 -45.31 33.41
C TYR A 593 18.36 -45.39 34.05
N THR A 594 19.40 -45.04 33.31
CA THR A 594 20.71 -44.63 33.85
C THR A 594 21.10 -43.26 33.27
N ARG A 595 22.10 -42.59 33.86
CA ARG A 595 22.26 -41.12 33.77
C ARG A 595 23.73 -40.70 33.56
N ARG A 596 23.90 -39.61 32.78
CA ARG A 596 25.00 -38.61 32.86
C ARG A 596 26.43 -39.10 32.46
N PRO A 597 27.43 -38.18 32.35
CA PRO A 597 27.39 -36.70 32.36
C PRO A 597 28.04 -36.03 31.12
N SER A 598 28.07 -34.69 31.09
CA SER A 598 29.01 -33.88 30.30
C SER A 598 29.70 -32.82 31.16
N ARG A 599 30.90 -32.35 30.79
CA ARG A 599 31.54 -31.10 31.32
C ARG A 599 32.77 -30.64 30.52
N ARG A 600 32.70 -29.41 29.98
CA ARG A 600 33.72 -28.33 29.84
C ARG A 600 35.12 -28.61 29.21
N GLY A 601 35.58 -27.70 28.33
CA GLY A 601 36.98 -27.53 27.86
C GLY A 601 37.83 -26.65 28.82
N PRO A 602 38.80 -25.78 28.39
CA PRO A 602 39.14 -25.29 27.02
C PRO A 602 40.66 -25.15 26.70
N GLN A 603 41.06 -24.65 25.50
CA GLN A 603 42.09 -23.57 25.30
C GLN A 603 42.45 -23.22 23.81
N ARG A 604 42.99 -21.99 23.63
CA ARG A 604 43.96 -21.37 22.66
C ARG A 604 44.43 -22.15 21.40
N GLY A 605 44.80 -21.54 20.25
CA GLY A 605 44.83 -20.13 19.81
C GLY A 605 45.86 -19.84 18.67
N ARG A 606 45.88 -18.61 18.10
CA ARG A 606 46.75 -18.07 16.99
C ARG A 606 46.47 -18.64 15.57
N ARG A 607 46.34 -17.88 14.46
CA ARG A 607 47.14 -16.83 13.74
C ARG A 607 48.25 -17.39 12.82
N ARG A 608 48.04 -17.42 11.47
CA ARG A 608 48.71 -16.58 10.43
C ARG A 608 48.63 -17.13 8.97
N ASN A 609 48.47 -16.21 8.00
CA ASN A 609 49.03 -16.32 6.63
C ASN A 609 50.55 -16.02 6.70
N PRO A 610 51.41 -16.59 5.82
CA PRO A 610 51.58 -16.25 4.39
C PRO A 610 51.71 -17.51 3.49
N GLY A 611 52.07 -17.48 2.19
CA GLY A 611 52.34 -16.42 1.20
C GLY A 611 53.12 -16.97 -0.02
N GLN A 612 53.44 -16.10 -0.98
CA GLN A 612 54.03 -16.45 -2.30
C GLN A 612 55.46 -17.04 -2.26
N SER A 613 55.77 -17.97 -3.19
CA SER A 613 57.12 -18.12 -3.77
C SER A 613 57.11 -18.94 -5.10
N THR A 614 57.56 -18.29 -6.19
CA THR A 614 58.51 -18.76 -7.24
C THR A 614 58.64 -20.27 -7.54
N LYS A 615 58.38 -20.73 -8.79
CA LYS A 615 59.30 -20.81 -9.97
C LYS A 615 60.38 -21.93 -9.90
N GLU A 616 60.21 -22.93 -10.76
CA GLU A 616 61.20 -23.72 -11.54
C GLU A 616 60.34 -24.53 -12.55
N VAL A 617 60.55 -24.67 -13.87
CA VAL A 617 61.72 -24.59 -14.78
C VAL A 617 62.53 -25.88 -14.89
N ASP A 618 61.99 -26.82 -15.67
CA ASP A 618 62.71 -27.76 -16.56
C ASP A 618 61.70 -28.31 -17.60
N GLY A 619 62.05 -28.88 -18.75
CA GLY A 619 63.38 -29.10 -19.33
C GLY A 619 63.38 -30.23 -20.39
N GLY A 620 63.59 -29.91 -21.67
CA GLY A 620 63.55 -30.88 -22.79
C GLY A 620 62.14 -31.13 -23.35
N SER A 621 61.89 -31.27 -24.67
CA SER A 621 62.58 -31.98 -25.77
C SER A 621 62.33 -33.49 -25.80
N SER A 622 62.05 -34.13 -26.95
CA SER A 622 61.78 -33.60 -28.31
C SER A 622 61.17 -34.69 -29.21
N ASN A 623 60.47 -34.30 -30.28
CA ASN A 623 60.88 -34.55 -31.69
C ASN A 623 59.86 -34.01 -32.69
N LEU A 624 60.34 -33.72 -33.92
CA LEU A 624 59.54 -33.30 -35.08
C LEU A 624 59.53 -34.43 -36.11
N GLU A 625 58.47 -34.50 -36.93
CA GLU A 625 58.48 -34.85 -38.36
C GLU A 625 57.04 -34.65 -38.92
N SER A 626 56.80 -34.25 -40.17
CA SER A 626 57.55 -33.37 -41.07
C SER A 626 56.65 -32.83 -42.20
N VAL A 627 56.83 -31.57 -42.57
CA VAL A 627 56.56 -30.90 -43.88
C VAL A 627 55.51 -31.50 -44.83
N GLY A 628 54.46 -30.72 -45.11
CA GLY A 628 53.66 -30.80 -46.35
C GLY A 628 53.29 -29.38 -46.80
N ASN A 629 53.59 -29.01 -48.05
CA ASN A 629 53.57 -27.61 -48.51
C ASN A 629 52.67 -27.39 -49.74
N SER A 630 51.72 -26.46 -49.66
CA SER A 630 51.01 -25.91 -50.82
C SER A 630 50.40 -24.51 -50.57
N LYS A 631 50.37 -23.72 -51.63
CA LYS A 631 49.84 -22.34 -51.81
C LYS A 631 49.39 -22.21 -53.28
N PRO A 632 48.66 -21.16 -53.70
CA PRO A 632 47.56 -20.46 -53.03
C PRO A 632 46.35 -20.21 -53.97
N ALA A 633 45.21 -19.78 -53.41
CA ALA A 633 44.16 -18.97 -54.06
C ALA A 633 43.41 -18.25 -52.91
N ASP A 634 43.29 -16.94 -52.82
CA ASP A 634 42.89 -15.88 -53.76
C ASP A 634 41.38 -15.80 -54.00
N SER A 635 40.75 -14.78 -53.40
CA SER A 635 39.45 -14.20 -53.76
C SER A 635 39.24 -12.88 -53.00
N SER A 636 39.27 -11.76 -53.73
CA SER A 636 38.48 -10.53 -53.51
C SER A 636 38.11 -10.13 -52.07
N ARG A 637 38.78 -9.09 -51.54
CA ARG A 637 38.13 -8.14 -50.61
C ARG A 637 37.33 -7.13 -51.44
N ASP A 638 36.04 -6.97 -51.16
CA ASP A 638 35.26 -5.84 -51.64
C ASP A 638 35.13 -4.79 -50.53
N ASP A 639 35.78 -3.64 -50.73
CA ASP A 639 35.59 -2.46 -49.89
C ASP A 639 34.32 -1.71 -50.31
N ILE A 640 33.30 -1.69 -49.45
CA ILE A 640 32.15 -0.79 -49.58
C ILE A 640 32.16 0.22 -48.42
N SER A 641 32.95 1.28 -48.59
CA SER A 641 33.01 2.44 -47.70
C SER A 641 31.76 3.33 -47.84
N GLY A 642 30.60 2.80 -47.45
CA GLY A 642 29.30 3.46 -47.52
C GLY A 642 29.18 4.65 -46.56
N ASN A 643 29.48 5.86 -47.05
CA ASN A 643 29.45 7.11 -46.29
C ASN A 643 28.00 7.56 -45.94
N ILE A 644 27.47 7.12 -44.79
CA ILE A 644 26.17 7.58 -44.27
C ILE A 644 26.37 8.77 -43.32
N LYS A 645 26.68 9.94 -43.90
CA LYS A 645 26.58 11.26 -43.24
C LYS A 645 25.38 12.05 -43.77
N SER A 646 24.18 11.51 -43.57
CA SER A 646 22.92 12.25 -43.74
C SER A 646 22.36 12.58 -42.35
N PRO A 647 22.13 13.85 -41.99
CA PRO A 647 21.55 14.19 -40.70
C PRO A 647 20.12 13.64 -40.61
N MET A 648 19.80 12.94 -39.52
CA MET A 648 18.42 12.56 -39.24
C MET A 648 17.57 13.82 -38.99
N PRO A 649 16.29 13.85 -39.40
CA PRO A 649 15.40 14.95 -39.04
C PRO A 649 15.30 15.08 -37.52
N PRO A 650 15.11 16.30 -36.99
CA PRO A 650 15.04 16.52 -35.54
C PRO A 650 13.95 15.65 -34.92
N LEU A 651 14.35 14.82 -33.96
CA LEU A 651 13.42 14.02 -33.17
C LEU A 651 12.58 14.98 -32.30
N PRO A 652 11.27 14.74 -32.15
CA PRO A 652 10.45 15.55 -31.25
C PRO A 652 11.01 15.51 -29.83
N THR A 653 10.90 16.63 -29.13
CA THR A 653 11.20 16.71 -27.71
C THR A 653 10.39 15.66 -26.94
N PRO A 654 10.98 15.02 -25.90
CA PRO A 654 10.19 14.34 -24.87
C PRO A 654 9.12 15.28 -24.30
N PHE A 655 8.09 14.74 -23.64
CA PHE A 655 7.03 15.54 -23.02
C PHE A 655 7.57 16.39 -21.85
N PHE A 656 8.09 17.55 -22.19
CA PHE A 656 8.30 18.68 -21.29
C PHE A 656 7.08 19.60 -21.48
N ARG A 657 6.35 19.89 -20.41
CA ARG A 657 5.61 21.15 -20.35
C ARG A 657 6.64 22.23 -20.07
N GLU A 658 6.76 23.19 -20.99
CA GLU A 658 7.25 24.51 -20.61
C GLU A 658 6.25 25.09 -19.60
N ASN A 659 6.75 25.88 -18.64
CA ASN A 659 5.90 26.43 -17.59
C ASN A 659 4.88 27.39 -18.22
N GLN A 660 3.62 26.97 -18.27
CA GLN A 660 2.51 27.91 -18.32
C GLN A 660 2.27 28.38 -16.89
N ASP A 661 2.36 29.70 -16.67
CA ASP A 661 2.13 30.29 -15.37
C ASP A 661 0.73 29.97 -14.86
N VAL A 662 0.63 29.62 -13.57
CA VAL A 662 -0.65 29.27 -12.94
C VAL A 662 -1.35 30.57 -12.54
N GLU A 663 -2.00 31.21 -13.51
CA GLU A 663 -2.98 32.26 -13.22
C GLU A 663 -4.10 31.68 -12.36
N GLN A 664 -4.29 32.26 -11.17
CA GLN A 664 -5.39 31.90 -10.29
C GLN A 664 -6.68 32.51 -10.85
N PRO A 665 -7.79 31.76 -10.94
CA PRO A 665 -9.06 32.32 -11.40
C PRO A 665 -9.55 33.38 -10.41
N SER A 666 -9.57 34.63 -10.83
CA SER A 666 -10.09 35.75 -10.05
C SER A 666 -11.59 35.56 -9.80
N ALA A 667 -12.04 35.77 -8.56
CA ALA A 667 -13.45 35.63 -8.19
C ALA A 667 -14.35 36.57 -9.05
N PRO A 668 -15.56 36.12 -9.45
CA PRO A 668 -16.48 36.93 -10.24
C PRO A 668 -16.97 38.13 -9.41
N LYS A 669 -17.01 39.30 -10.02
CA LYS A 669 -17.63 40.50 -9.45
C LYS A 669 -19.14 40.44 -9.63
N GLU A 670 -19.87 40.95 -8.64
CA GLU A 670 -21.32 41.18 -8.76
C GLU A 670 -21.61 42.20 -9.87
N SER A 671 -22.55 41.88 -10.75
CA SER A 671 -23.06 42.79 -11.78
C SER A 671 -24.53 43.09 -11.52
N THR A 672 -24.80 44.29 -11.00
CA THR A 672 -26.16 44.80 -10.76
C THR A 672 -26.85 45.24 -12.06
N SER A 673 -28.18 45.46 -11.96
CA SER A 673 -29.11 46.09 -12.94
C SER A 673 -29.89 45.14 -13.88
N PRO A 674 -31.07 45.55 -14.39
CA PRO A 674 -32.03 46.55 -13.86
C PRO A 674 -33.47 46.01 -13.72
N SER A 675 -34.36 46.87 -13.20
CA SER A 675 -35.81 46.69 -13.11
C SER A 675 -36.53 46.67 -14.47
N THR A 676 -37.63 45.91 -14.56
CA THR A 676 -38.64 46.02 -15.64
C THR A 676 -40.05 46.00 -15.06
N ASP A 677 -40.73 47.15 -15.09
CA ASP A 677 -42.19 47.24 -14.99
C ASP A 677 -42.85 47.03 -16.36
N GLY A 678 -44.15 46.73 -16.40
CA GLY A 678 -44.99 47.22 -17.51
C GLY A 678 -45.71 46.24 -18.45
N ALA A 679 -46.54 45.33 -17.90
CA ALA A 679 -47.93 45.03 -18.33
C ALA A 679 -48.30 44.52 -19.76
N LEU A 680 -49.54 44.00 -19.85
CA LEU A 680 -50.33 43.55 -21.02
C LEU A 680 -49.84 42.22 -21.67
N ASP A 681 -50.70 41.21 -21.92
CA ASP A 681 -52.15 41.02 -21.64
C ASP A 681 -52.38 39.72 -20.83
#